data_AF-A0A9P7ZLT6-F1
#
_entry.id   AF-A0A9P7ZLT6-F1
#
_cell.length_a   1.000
_cell.length_b   1.000
_cell.length_c   1.000
_cell.angle_alpha   90.00
_cell.angle_beta   90.00
_cell.angle_gamma   90.00
#
_symmetry.space_group_name_H-M   'P 1'
#
loop_
_entity.id
_entity.type
_entity.pdbx_description
1 polymer ?
#
loop_
_entity_poly.entity_id
_entity_poly.type
_entity_poly.pdbx_seq_one_letter_code
_entity_poly.pdbx_strand_id
1 'polypeptide(L)'
;MVKSVCVIESLTVQGAGPSGLVAAKSLLHNAPKGTFKVTLVDSKHDIGGLWPTSRDDNERQVHPLMIANQSKHTMHFSEHAWEEGSPQLPQAWQVGCYLKRYLNRFLAGEDSLQLELETQVIRTDKTDDGWDVVLRKEGQDEEKRPFDYIVVASGFFGRPIIPQSLRSPKDVPVMHSSSYRDLKGLLGEGRPGGGKILVVGGQMSGVEIAGTIATHLSSAIHSSEDSGIKDIDKYTIHHIIQRPIWVFPLYTSPEAGKAAAPFLPLDFASYNLSNRPAQLVNTQGHISEDAAKIIHNIYQRALGTDQSPYSDHLRFGDKDRRSQPYLAVSDWYAEFVRSGLITISKGRLDTMDGTTATLSPSGEKVDDIAAVVTATGFDPSPCIDFLPESVLQALSHSPKHVDQPVALAFHGTHHPSVSNLGFVGFYRSPYWGVMQMQARFLARYWSQSEMSPIMREKLDEDVSMQRTLDLRDDPRCSQFPMGDYPFLMQEMAQALEIPQLPPLTTSLPALSHNQQPLNTLMPSRYPDPREDNSDTEASLKDAWQVALDGMTTPRFVAKAVFRSLLGTWRLERDLVSKLPTHPSGHFSGKAQFLLRRKTTDGLQCAGSETPAPVTDEGLEYLYIEEGEFKTDLGFGFTATRRYVYRYDDATDKLSVWFVKPDDLKRADYLFHEIDFEVPENRDDGWKAKSGHLCIDDFYDVEYGFKFNAVNLKEWDVGYTVKGPKKDYTIRGTYTRE
;
A
#
# COMPACT_ATOMS: atom_id res chain seq x y z
N MET A 1 -32.91 -29.61 -8.52
CA MET A 1 -32.49 -29.98 -7.14
C MET A 1 -31.60 -28.85 -6.65
N VAL A 2 -31.79 -28.36 -5.42
CA VAL A 2 -30.93 -27.32 -4.84
C VAL A 2 -29.58 -27.95 -4.53
N LYS A 3 -28.49 -27.36 -5.03
CA LYS A 3 -27.11 -27.81 -4.81
C LYS A 3 -26.55 -27.18 -3.54
N SER A 4 -25.98 -27.98 -2.66
CA SER A 4 -25.29 -27.54 -1.44
C SER A 4 -23.83 -27.19 -1.75
N VAL A 5 -23.38 -26.02 -1.29
CA VAL A 5 -22.01 -25.54 -1.51
C VAL A 5 -21.40 -25.15 -0.17
N CYS A 6 -20.24 -25.71 0.15
CA CYS A 6 -19.41 -25.22 1.24
C CYS A 6 -18.37 -24.24 0.70
N VAL A 7 -18.43 -22.98 1.14
CA VAL A 7 -17.38 -21.99 0.86
C VAL A 7 -16.45 -22.00 2.08
N ILE A 8 -15.21 -22.45 1.84
CA ILE A 8 -14.22 -22.72 2.88
C ILE A 8 -13.24 -21.56 2.96
N GLU A 9 -13.17 -20.95 4.13
CA GLU A 9 -12.11 -20.05 4.54
C GLU A 9 -11.08 -20.80 5.42
N SER A 10 -9.83 -20.34 5.46
CA SER A 10 -8.67 -21.13 5.89
C SER A 10 -8.75 -21.63 7.34
N LEU A 11 -8.15 -22.81 7.55
CA LEU A 11 -7.82 -23.42 8.83
C LEU A 11 -6.93 -22.57 9.74
N THR A 12 -6.14 -21.65 9.17
CA THR A 12 -4.99 -21.08 9.88
C THR A 12 -5.13 -19.62 10.27
N VAL A 13 -5.74 -18.69 9.50
CA VAL A 13 -5.81 -17.27 9.93
C VAL A 13 -6.86 -16.37 9.25
N GLN A 14 -7.88 -16.84 8.54
CA GLN A 14 -8.72 -15.92 7.75
C GLN A 14 -10.18 -16.07 8.14
N GLY A 15 -10.76 -14.94 8.61
CA GLY A 15 -12.19 -14.60 8.74
C GLY A 15 -12.93 -14.64 7.40
N ALA A 16 -14.26 -14.68 7.39
CA ALA A 16 -15.03 -14.75 6.14
C ALA A 16 -14.66 -13.56 5.25
N GLY A 17 -13.77 -13.81 4.29
CA GLY A 17 -12.91 -12.80 3.70
C GLY A 17 -13.56 -12.16 2.48
N PRO A 18 -12.86 -11.25 1.78
CA PRO A 18 -13.35 -10.71 0.52
C PRO A 18 -13.69 -11.85 -0.47
N SER A 19 -12.87 -12.90 -0.52
CA SER A 19 -13.08 -14.08 -1.37
C SER A 19 -14.35 -14.85 -1.01
N GLY A 20 -14.53 -15.23 0.26
CA GLY A 20 -15.68 -16.01 0.69
C GLY A 20 -16.99 -15.24 0.57
N LEU A 21 -16.98 -13.95 0.93
CA LEU A 21 -18.15 -13.08 0.81
C LEU A 21 -18.59 -12.91 -0.65
N VAL A 22 -17.66 -12.63 -1.57
CA VAL A 22 -18.01 -12.47 -2.98
C VAL A 22 -18.37 -13.81 -3.64
N ALA A 23 -17.74 -14.93 -3.23
CA ALA A 23 -18.13 -16.27 -3.67
C ALA A 23 -19.55 -16.62 -3.24
N ALA A 24 -19.90 -16.42 -1.97
CA ALA A 24 -21.23 -16.67 -1.44
C ALA A 24 -22.28 -15.82 -2.16
N LYS A 25 -22.02 -14.50 -2.28
CA LYS A 25 -22.92 -13.59 -2.99
C LYS A 25 -23.11 -14.02 -4.44
N SER A 26 -22.04 -14.32 -5.17
CA SER A 26 -22.16 -14.66 -6.58
C SER A 26 -22.88 -16.00 -6.82
N LEU A 27 -22.65 -17.01 -5.99
CA LEU A 27 -23.40 -18.25 -6.06
C LEU A 27 -24.90 -18.01 -5.85
N LEU A 28 -25.28 -17.15 -4.90
CA LEU A 28 -26.68 -16.88 -4.59
C LEU A 28 -27.36 -15.97 -5.62
N HIS A 29 -26.62 -15.00 -6.19
CA HIS A 29 -27.20 -13.92 -7.00
C HIS A 29 -26.95 -14.06 -8.51
N ASN A 30 -25.84 -14.67 -8.95
CA ASN A 30 -25.51 -14.81 -10.39
C ASN A 30 -25.96 -16.13 -11.02
N ALA A 31 -26.44 -17.07 -10.20
CA ALA A 31 -27.09 -18.29 -10.65
C ALA A 31 -28.63 -18.16 -10.59
N PRO A 32 -29.40 -19.02 -11.29
CA PRO A 32 -30.85 -19.03 -11.14
C PRO A 32 -31.26 -19.20 -9.66
N LYS A 33 -32.24 -18.42 -9.21
CA LYS A 33 -32.68 -18.42 -7.80
C LYS A 33 -33.01 -19.83 -7.32
N GLY A 34 -32.47 -20.20 -6.14
CA GLY A 34 -32.65 -21.54 -5.57
C GLY A 34 -31.75 -22.63 -6.18
N THR A 35 -30.79 -22.27 -7.05
CA THR A 35 -29.80 -23.24 -7.54
C THR A 35 -28.87 -23.71 -6.43
N PHE A 36 -28.42 -22.78 -5.57
CA PHE A 36 -27.43 -23.06 -4.54
C PHE A 36 -27.96 -22.75 -3.14
N LYS A 37 -27.58 -23.58 -2.17
CA LYS A 37 -27.59 -23.28 -0.74
C LYS A 37 -26.15 -23.23 -0.27
N VAL A 38 -25.73 -22.12 0.32
CA VAL A 38 -24.33 -21.83 0.65
C VAL A 38 -24.11 -21.91 2.15
N THR A 39 -23.12 -22.69 2.58
CA THR A 39 -22.56 -22.61 3.93
C THR A 39 -21.17 -21.98 3.84
N LEU A 40 -21.01 -20.79 4.42
CA LEU A 40 -19.75 -20.08 4.53
C LEU A 40 -19.17 -20.34 5.92
N VAL A 41 -18.08 -21.09 6.00
CA VAL A 41 -17.46 -21.52 7.25
C VAL A 41 -16.15 -20.77 7.49
N ASP A 42 -15.90 -20.40 8.74
CA ASP A 42 -14.71 -19.67 9.12
C ASP A 42 -14.23 -19.96 10.54
N SER A 43 -12.91 -20.06 10.75
CA SER A 43 -12.32 -20.32 12.07
C SER A 43 -12.31 -19.12 13.03
N LYS A 44 -12.49 -17.89 12.55
CA LYS A 44 -12.50 -16.67 13.37
C LYS A 44 -13.92 -16.29 13.81
N HIS A 45 -14.01 -15.52 14.89
CA HIS A 45 -15.27 -15.04 15.47
C HIS A 45 -15.92 -13.88 14.71
N ASP A 46 -15.22 -13.28 13.74
CA ASP A 46 -15.72 -12.16 12.93
C ASP A 46 -15.22 -12.29 11.47
N ILE A 47 -15.99 -11.70 10.55
CA ILE A 47 -15.69 -11.68 9.10
C ILE A 47 -14.45 -10.84 8.81
N GLY A 48 -14.01 -10.76 7.54
CA GLY A 48 -12.99 -9.81 7.08
C GLY A 48 -11.68 -10.44 6.59
N GLY A 49 -11.44 -11.71 6.86
CA GLY A 49 -10.23 -12.40 6.41
C GLY A 49 -8.98 -11.82 7.07
N LEU A 50 -8.03 -11.41 6.23
CA LEU A 50 -6.83 -10.72 6.67
C LEU A 50 -7.11 -9.31 7.22
N TRP A 51 -8.26 -8.71 6.89
CA TRP A 51 -8.58 -7.31 7.18
C TRP A 51 -9.27 -7.18 8.55
N PRO A 52 -8.68 -6.43 9.49
CA PRO A 52 -9.32 -6.10 10.76
C PRO A 52 -10.66 -5.43 10.54
N THR A 53 -11.61 -5.67 11.44
CA THR A 53 -12.97 -5.09 11.32
C THR A 53 -13.25 -3.96 12.30
N SER A 54 -12.25 -3.63 13.12
CA SER A 54 -12.22 -2.49 14.03
C SER A 54 -10.78 -1.99 14.15
N ARG A 55 -10.63 -0.77 14.67
CA ARG A 55 -9.32 -0.15 14.86
C ARG A 55 -8.45 -0.91 15.88
N ASP A 56 -9.08 -1.60 16.83
CA ASP A 56 -8.42 -2.28 17.94
C ASP A 56 -8.21 -3.78 17.70
N ASP A 57 -8.71 -4.32 16.57
CA ASP A 57 -8.55 -5.71 16.17
C ASP A 57 -7.09 -5.98 15.76
N ASN A 58 -6.32 -6.40 16.76
CA ASN A 58 -4.90 -6.75 16.65
C ASN A 58 -4.66 -8.25 16.44
N GLU A 59 -5.71 -9.06 16.35
CA GLU A 59 -5.65 -10.53 16.30
C GLU A 59 -5.39 -11.09 14.89
N ARG A 60 -5.43 -10.22 13.86
CA ARG A 60 -5.23 -10.59 12.46
C ARG A 60 -3.79 -10.41 11.98
N GLN A 61 -3.50 -10.95 10.79
CA GLN A 61 -2.17 -10.85 10.18
C GLN A 61 -1.79 -9.43 9.77
N VAL A 62 -2.77 -8.59 9.43
CA VAL A 62 -2.54 -7.20 9.06
C VAL A 62 -2.79 -6.29 10.26
N HIS A 63 -1.89 -5.34 10.44
CA HIS A 63 -2.05 -4.29 11.44
C HIS A 63 -3.27 -3.43 11.10
N PRO A 64 -4.18 -3.12 12.05
CA PRO A 64 -5.42 -2.37 11.76
C PRO A 64 -5.16 -1.02 11.10
N LEU A 65 -4.13 -0.31 11.53
CA LEU A 65 -3.73 0.99 10.98
C LEU A 65 -2.88 0.94 9.69
N MET A 66 -2.55 -0.24 9.17
CA MET A 66 -1.80 -0.35 7.92
C MET A 66 -2.60 0.28 6.78
N ILE A 67 -1.97 1.16 5.99
CA ILE A 67 -2.61 1.80 4.84
C ILE A 67 -2.55 0.86 3.65
N ALA A 68 -3.66 0.74 2.91
CA ALA A 68 -3.70 0.01 1.65
C ALA A 68 -2.78 0.67 0.61
N ASN A 69 -2.05 -0.17 -0.14
CA ASN A 69 -1.18 0.29 -1.23
C ASN A 69 -1.93 0.58 -2.54
N GLN A 70 -3.25 0.44 -2.54
CA GLN A 70 -4.16 0.69 -3.65
C GLN A 70 -5.31 1.58 -3.16
N SER A 71 -5.89 2.36 -4.08
CA SER A 71 -6.99 3.24 -3.73
C SER A 71 -8.28 2.47 -3.50
N LYS A 72 -9.20 3.11 -2.78
CA LYS A 72 -10.58 2.65 -2.61
C LYS A 72 -11.29 2.38 -3.96
N HIS A 73 -10.81 2.95 -5.06
CA HIS A 73 -11.41 2.79 -6.38
C HIS A 73 -10.98 1.51 -7.13
N THR A 74 -9.93 0.83 -6.66
CA THR A 74 -9.53 -0.49 -7.19
C THR A 74 -9.69 -1.60 -6.16
N MET A 75 -9.77 -1.24 -4.88
CA MET A 75 -10.10 -2.13 -3.76
C MET A 75 -11.59 -2.09 -3.41
N HIS A 76 -12.44 -2.51 -4.34
CA HIS A 76 -13.88 -2.65 -4.11
C HIS A 76 -14.50 -3.67 -5.07
N PHE A 77 -15.75 -4.07 -4.79
CA PHE A 77 -16.57 -4.87 -5.69
C PHE A 77 -17.42 -3.96 -6.57
N SER A 78 -17.67 -4.38 -7.82
CA SER A 78 -18.24 -3.50 -8.87
C SER A 78 -19.54 -2.79 -8.49
N GLU A 79 -20.35 -3.45 -7.67
CA GLU A 79 -21.70 -3.11 -7.25
C GLU A 79 -21.80 -2.53 -5.83
N HIS A 80 -20.66 -2.25 -5.18
CA HIS A 80 -20.66 -1.71 -3.82
C HIS A 80 -19.66 -0.57 -3.66
N ALA A 81 -20.20 0.64 -3.53
CA ALA A 81 -19.41 1.84 -3.36
C ALA A 81 -18.80 1.91 -1.95
N TRP A 82 -17.67 2.61 -1.85
CA TRP A 82 -17.18 3.11 -0.58
C TRP A 82 -18.09 4.24 -0.06
N GLU A 83 -18.14 4.41 1.26
CA GLU A 83 -18.89 5.50 1.87
C GLU A 83 -18.31 6.86 1.47
N GLU A 84 -19.18 7.87 1.37
CA GLU A 84 -18.76 9.25 1.22
C GLU A 84 -17.80 9.65 2.34
N GLY A 85 -16.75 10.39 2.00
CA GLY A 85 -15.69 10.76 2.96
C GLY A 85 -14.69 9.64 3.30
N SER A 86 -14.85 8.41 2.79
CA SER A 86 -13.82 7.37 2.94
C SER A 86 -12.48 7.86 2.37
N PRO A 87 -11.36 7.63 3.08
CA PRO A 87 -10.05 8.06 2.60
C PRO A 87 -9.69 7.37 1.29
N GLN A 88 -8.90 8.05 0.47
CA GLN A 88 -8.48 7.55 -0.84
C GLN A 88 -7.70 6.24 -0.73
N LEU A 89 -6.88 6.13 0.32
CA LEU A 89 -6.14 4.92 0.68
C LEU A 89 -6.63 4.48 2.07
N PRO A 90 -7.55 3.50 2.14
CA PRO A 90 -8.12 3.08 3.40
C PRO A 90 -7.08 2.38 4.29
N GLN A 91 -7.20 2.59 5.61
CA GLN A 91 -6.56 1.74 6.59
C GLN A 91 -7.22 0.35 6.59
N ALA A 92 -6.46 -0.67 7.00
CA ALA A 92 -6.90 -2.05 6.95
C ALA A 92 -8.22 -2.30 7.71
N TRP A 93 -8.42 -1.62 8.85
CA TRP A 93 -9.67 -1.72 9.60
C TRP A 93 -10.90 -1.19 8.83
N GLN A 94 -10.70 -0.15 8.00
CA GLN A 94 -11.76 0.43 7.17
C GLN A 94 -12.15 -0.50 6.02
N VAL A 95 -11.20 -1.31 5.53
CA VAL A 95 -11.48 -2.39 4.57
C VAL A 95 -12.36 -3.46 5.21
N GLY A 96 -12.11 -3.85 6.47
CA GLY A 96 -13.02 -4.75 7.17
C GLY A 96 -14.41 -4.15 7.42
N CYS A 97 -14.50 -2.85 7.70
CA CYS A 97 -15.80 -2.15 7.77
C CYS A 97 -16.55 -2.17 6.42
N TYR A 98 -15.84 -1.99 5.30
CA TYR A 98 -16.42 -2.16 3.96
C TYR A 98 -16.98 -3.57 3.76
N LEU A 99 -16.24 -4.61 4.17
CA LEU A 99 -16.70 -6.00 4.07
C LEU A 99 -17.93 -6.28 4.96
N LYS A 100 -18.01 -5.68 6.16
CA LYS A 100 -19.20 -5.77 7.02
C LYS A 100 -20.43 -5.17 6.34
N ARG A 101 -20.28 -4.02 5.68
CA ARG A 101 -21.37 -3.41 4.91
C ARG A 101 -21.77 -4.26 3.71
N TYR A 102 -20.80 -4.85 3.02
CA TYR A 102 -21.06 -5.77 1.91
C TYR A 102 -21.90 -6.98 2.37
N LEU A 103 -21.51 -7.64 3.47
CA LEU A 103 -22.27 -8.72 4.09
C LEU A 103 -23.70 -8.26 4.44
N ASN A 104 -23.85 -7.14 5.14
CA ASN A 104 -25.15 -6.62 5.55
C ASN A 104 -26.07 -6.31 4.37
N ARG A 105 -25.51 -5.79 3.27
CA ARG A 105 -26.27 -5.42 2.08
C ARG A 105 -26.74 -6.62 1.28
N PHE A 106 -25.87 -7.60 1.05
CA PHE A 106 -26.14 -8.65 0.05
C PHE A 106 -26.41 -10.04 0.64
N LEU A 107 -26.06 -10.28 1.91
CA LEU A 107 -26.00 -11.64 2.46
C LEU A 107 -26.79 -11.81 3.76
N ALA A 108 -26.91 -10.77 4.60
CA ALA A 108 -27.55 -10.88 5.92
C ALA A 108 -29.03 -11.28 5.89
N GLY A 109 -29.74 -11.05 4.78
CA GLY A 109 -31.14 -11.44 4.57
C GLY A 109 -31.35 -12.66 3.69
N GLU A 110 -30.29 -13.38 3.30
CA GLU A 110 -30.39 -14.51 2.38
C GLU A 110 -30.72 -15.82 3.10
N ASP A 111 -31.96 -16.32 2.96
CA ASP A 111 -32.40 -17.59 3.57
C ASP A 111 -31.57 -18.82 3.13
N SER A 112 -30.92 -18.72 1.97
CA SER A 112 -30.09 -19.79 1.40
C SER A 112 -28.62 -19.70 1.81
N LEU A 113 -28.26 -18.74 2.68
CA LEU A 113 -26.94 -18.60 3.27
C LEU A 113 -26.93 -19.10 4.72
N GLN A 114 -25.90 -19.84 5.08
CA GLN A 114 -25.56 -20.19 6.45
C GLN A 114 -24.12 -19.73 6.73
N LEU A 115 -23.96 -18.69 7.55
CA LEU A 115 -22.65 -18.20 7.99
C LEU A 115 -22.29 -18.87 9.32
N GLU A 116 -21.21 -19.65 9.35
CA GLU A 116 -20.71 -20.36 10.53
C GLU A 116 -19.31 -19.88 10.89
N LEU A 117 -19.25 -18.90 11.79
CA LEU A 117 -18.01 -18.42 12.40
C LEU A 117 -17.54 -19.38 13.51
N GLU A 118 -16.30 -19.23 13.95
CA GLU A 118 -15.64 -20.10 14.96
C GLU A 118 -15.71 -21.60 14.61
N THR A 119 -15.78 -21.91 13.31
CA THR A 119 -15.97 -23.24 12.75
C THR A 119 -14.85 -23.56 11.76
N GLN A 120 -14.03 -24.53 12.12
CA GLN A 120 -12.82 -24.90 11.41
C GLN A 120 -13.05 -26.12 10.49
N VAL A 121 -12.58 -26.09 9.24
CA VAL A 121 -12.62 -27.26 8.33
C VAL A 121 -11.43 -28.16 8.53
N ILE A 122 -11.56 -29.24 9.29
CA ILE A 122 -10.44 -30.13 9.65
C ILE A 122 -9.91 -30.93 8.46
N ARG A 123 -10.80 -31.48 7.64
CA ARG A 123 -10.48 -32.28 6.44
C ARG A 123 -11.69 -32.41 5.55
N THR A 124 -11.47 -32.76 4.29
CA THR A 124 -12.52 -33.12 3.34
C THR A 124 -12.22 -34.47 2.73
N ASP A 125 -13.27 -35.24 2.42
CA ASP A 125 -13.19 -36.51 1.73
C ASP A 125 -13.98 -36.39 0.42
N LYS A 126 -13.37 -36.74 -0.71
CA LYS A 126 -14.08 -36.76 -2.01
C LYS A 126 -14.99 -37.99 -2.06
N THR A 127 -16.26 -37.79 -2.39
CA THR A 127 -17.21 -38.87 -2.69
C THR A 127 -17.50 -38.94 -4.19
N ASP A 128 -18.27 -39.94 -4.64
CA ASP A 128 -18.61 -40.09 -6.07
C ASP A 128 -19.32 -38.83 -6.62
N ASP A 129 -20.31 -38.33 -5.87
CA ASP A 129 -21.18 -37.23 -6.31
C ASP A 129 -20.89 -35.89 -5.63
N GLY A 130 -19.98 -35.84 -4.65
CA GLY A 130 -19.83 -34.66 -3.79
C GLY A 130 -18.58 -34.68 -2.91
N TRP A 131 -18.76 -34.19 -1.69
CA TRP A 131 -17.74 -34.09 -0.65
C TRP A 131 -18.37 -34.37 0.71
N ASP A 132 -17.62 -35.05 1.56
CA ASP A 132 -17.86 -34.98 2.99
C ASP A 132 -16.88 -34.00 3.62
N VAL A 133 -17.37 -33.03 4.36
CA VAL A 133 -16.57 -32.01 5.03
C VAL A 133 -16.62 -32.23 6.53
N VAL A 134 -15.46 -32.36 7.18
CA VAL A 134 -15.37 -32.49 8.62
C VAL A 134 -15.11 -31.13 9.24
N LEU A 135 -16.08 -30.65 10.01
CA LEU A 135 -16.10 -29.35 10.66
C LEU A 135 -15.86 -29.52 12.16
N ARG A 136 -15.20 -28.54 12.79
CA ARG A 136 -15.09 -28.45 14.24
C ARG A 136 -15.40 -27.02 14.68
N LYS A 137 -16.49 -26.84 15.40
CA LYS A 137 -16.78 -25.58 16.08
C LYS A 137 -15.99 -25.49 17.39
N GLU A 138 -15.54 -24.29 17.75
CA GLU A 138 -14.78 -24.09 18.99
C GLU A 138 -15.53 -24.68 20.20
N GLY A 139 -14.85 -25.53 20.97
CA GLY A 139 -15.41 -26.22 22.13
C GLY A 139 -16.39 -27.37 21.83
N GLN A 140 -16.52 -27.80 20.58
CA GLN A 140 -17.42 -28.89 20.15
C GLN A 140 -16.66 -30.04 19.47
N ASP A 141 -17.32 -31.21 19.40
CA ASP A 141 -16.80 -32.38 18.68
C ASP A 141 -16.81 -32.17 17.16
N GLU A 142 -16.03 -32.97 16.44
CA GLU A 142 -16.04 -32.97 14.98
C GLU A 142 -17.40 -33.44 14.43
N GLU A 143 -17.95 -32.68 13.48
CA GLU A 143 -19.16 -33.01 12.73
C GLU A 143 -18.79 -33.29 11.28
N LYS A 144 -19.31 -34.38 10.70
CA LYS A 144 -19.16 -34.69 9.27
C LYS A 144 -20.43 -34.29 8.53
N ARG A 145 -20.31 -33.41 7.53
CA ARG A 145 -21.45 -32.86 6.76
C ARG A 145 -21.23 -33.01 5.25
N PRO A 146 -22.23 -33.52 4.49
CA PRO A 146 -22.11 -33.69 3.04
C PRO A 146 -22.37 -32.37 2.30
N PHE A 147 -21.67 -32.17 1.18
CA PHE A 147 -21.83 -31.05 0.26
C PHE A 147 -21.65 -31.49 -1.19
N ASP A 148 -22.36 -30.86 -2.13
CA ASP A 148 -22.21 -31.14 -3.56
C ASP A 148 -20.94 -30.49 -4.13
N TYR A 149 -20.63 -29.26 -3.69
CA TYR A 149 -19.48 -28.47 -4.15
C TYR A 149 -18.69 -27.88 -2.99
N ILE A 150 -17.41 -27.65 -3.24
CA ILE A 150 -16.52 -26.87 -2.37
C ILE A 150 -15.96 -25.67 -3.14
N VAL A 151 -15.93 -24.50 -2.52
CA VAL A 151 -15.14 -23.35 -2.97
C VAL A 151 -14.05 -23.08 -1.95
N VAL A 152 -12.80 -23.11 -2.39
CA VAL A 152 -11.65 -22.66 -1.60
C VAL A 152 -11.54 -21.14 -1.72
N ALA A 153 -11.91 -20.45 -0.65
CA ALA A 153 -11.85 -19.00 -0.51
C ALA A 153 -10.82 -18.54 0.53
N SER A 154 -10.13 -19.47 1.17
CA SER A 154 -9.14 -19.39 2.27
C SER A 154 -7.99 -18.38 2.16
N GLY A 155 -7.90 -17.65 1.04
CA GLY A 155 -6.81 -16.76 0.70
C GLY A 155 -5.44 -17.43 0.59
N PHE A 156 -4.43 -16.62 0.27
CA PHE A 156 -3.10 -17.11 -0.12
C PHE A 156 -2.05 -17.00 1.01
N PHE A 157 -2.22 -16.08 1.95
CA PHE A 157 -1.25 -15.79 3.00
C PHE A 157 -1.45 -16.71 4.22
N GLY A 158 -1.07 -17.97 4.08
CA GLY A 158 -1.18 -18.99 5.14
C GLY A 158 -0.17 -18.80 6.26
N ARG A 159 0.76 -19.75 6.42
CA ARG A 159 1.73 -19.74 7.53
C ARG A 159 2.94 -18.85 7.21
N PRO A 160 3.36 -17.94 8.12
CA PRO A 160 4.59 -17.17 7.94
C PRO A 160 5.83 -18.05 7.69
N ILE A 161 6.64 -17.69 6.70
CA ILE A 161 7.89 -18.39 6.41
C ILE A 161 9.00 -17.78 7.24
N ILE A 162 9.54 -18.54 8.20
CA ILE A 162 10.75 -18.17 8.95
C ILE A 162 11.96 -18.92 8.36
N PRO A 163 13.05 -18.22 7.97
CA PRO A 163 14.29 -18.83 7.49
C PRO A 163 14.82 -19.87 8.48
N GLN A 164 15.35 -20.99 7.96
CA GLN A 164 15.84 -22.08 8.81
C GLN A 164 16.89 -21.61 9.83
N SER A 165 17.76 -20.69 9.42
CA SER A 165 18.79 -20.08 10.29
C SER A 165 18.25 -19.29 11.48
N LEU A 166 16.94 -18.96 11.49
CA LEU A 166 16.25 -18.19 12.52
C LEU A 166 15.18 -18.98 13.28
N ARG A 167 14.96 -20.27 12.97
CA ARG A 167 13.89 -21.06 13.60
C ARG A 167 14.20 -21.45 15.05
N SER A 168 15.47 -21.69 15.37
CA SER A 168 15.91 -21.94 16.74
C SER A 168 15.96 -20.62 17.51
N PRO A 169 15.68 -20.62 18.83
CA PRO A 169 15.80 -19.43 19.67
C PRO A 169 17.13 -18.72 19.46
N LYS A 170 17.08 -17.39 19.42
CA LYS A 170 18.23 -16.50 19.26
C LYS A 170 18.38 -15.64 20.51
N ASP A 171 19.58 -15.08 20.68
CA ASP A 171 19.89 -14.14 21.76
C ASP A 171 19.17 -12.79 21.58
N VAL A 172 18.56 -12.58 20.41
CA VAL A 172 17.78 -11.40 20.06
C VAL A 172 16.36 -11.80 19.65
N PRO A 173 15.36 -10.93 19.85
CA PRO A 173 14.01 -11.18 19.38
C PRO A 173 13.95 -11.35 17.86
N VAL A 174 13.21 -12.37 17.41
CA VAL A 174 12.93 -12.65 16.00
C VAL A 174 11.41 -12.62 15.81
N MET A 175 10.95 -11.86 14.83
CA MET A 175 9.53 -11.66 14.57
C MET A 175 9.25 -11.66 13.05
N HIS A 176 8.11 -12.22 12.63
CA HIS A 176 7.65 -12.04 11.25
C HIS A 176 6.98 -10.67 11.08
N SER A 177 7.06 -10.07 9.88
CA SER A 177 6.49 -8.74 9.63
C SER A 177 4.99 -8.64 9.95
N SER A 178 4.23 -9.73 9.81
CA SER A 178 2.80 -9.79 10.17
C SER A 178 2.52 -9.70 11.67
N SER A 179 3.53 -9.95 12.51
CA SER A 179 3.41 -9.91 13.98
C SER A 179 3.88 -8.58 14.57
N TYR A 180 4.54 -7.73 13.79
CA TYR A 180 4.97 -6.41 14.26
C TYR A 180 3.77 -5.52 14.54
N ARG A 181 3.84 -4.78 15.65
CA ARG A 181 2.84 -3.79 16.07
C ARG A 181 3.49 -2.47 16.42
N ASP A 182 4.47 -2.50 17.31
CA ASP A 182 5.22 -1.33 17.74
C ASP A 182 6.65 -1.71 18.15
N LEU A 183 7.43 -0.68 18.51
CA LEU A 183 8.82 -0.87 18.95
C LEU A 183 8.92 -1.59 20.29
N LYS A 184 7.95 -1.43 21.20
CA LYS A 184 7.99 -2.04 22.53
C LYS A 184 7.77 -3.55 22.44
N GLY A 185 6.87 -4.00 21.58
CA GLY A 185 6.67 -5.41 21.26
C GLY A 185 7.89 -6.05 20.57
N LEU A 186 8.70 -5.26 19.85
CA LEU A 186 9.92 -5.74 19.19
C LEU A 186 11.16 -5.71 20.11
N LEU A 187 11.36 -4.63 20.88
CA LEU A 187 12.59 -4.32 21.61
C LEU A 187 12.45 -4.41 23.14
N GLY A 188 11.22 -4.55 23.67
CA GLY A 188 10.96 -4.48 25.11
C GLY A 188 11.33 -3.12 25.69
N GLU A 189 12.13 -3.10 26.75
CA GLU A 189 12.69 -1.89 27.37
C GLU A 189 13.92 -1.34 26.62
N GLY A 190 14.37 -2.02 25.56
CA GLY A 190 15.60 -1.69 24.84
C GLY A 190 16.87 -2.30 25.45
N ARG A 191 17.93 -2.28 24.65
CA ARG A 191 19.26 -2.80 24.93
C ARG A 191 20.20 -1.62 25.19
N PRO A 192 21.03 -1.65 26.25
CA PRO A 192 22.05 -0.63 26.47
C PRO A 192 22.96 -0.48 25.25
N GLY A 193 23.11 0.75 24.77
CA GLY A 193 23.90 1.06 23.57
C GLY A 193 23.17 0.89 22.23
N GLY A 194 21.92 0.42 22.23
CA GLY A 194 21.13 0.25 21.01
C GLY A 194 21.56 -0.94 20.15
N GLY A 195 21.48 -0.75 18.82
CA GLY A 195 21.91 -1.74 17.83
C GLY A 195 21.06 -1.71 16.55
N LYS A 196 21.29 -2.68 15.67
CA LYS A 196 20.60 -2.78 14.37
C LYS A 196 19.36 -3.67 14.46
N ILE A 197 18.23 -3.16 13.98
CA ILE A 197 17.06 -3.98 13.65
C ILE A 197 17.29 -4.54 12.24
N LEU A 198 17.51 -5.85 12.14
CA LEU A 198 17.75 -6.52 10.87
C LEU A 198 16.41 -6.85 10.21
N VAL A 199 16.14 -6.28 9.03
CA VAL A 199 15.00 -6.66 8.19
C VAL A 199 15.45 -7.63 7.12
N VAL A 200 14.79 -8.78 7.00
CA VAL A 200 15.14 -9.84 6.06
C VAL A 200 14.06 -9.99 4.99
N GLY A 201 14.37 -9.62 3.74
CA GLY A 201 13.50 -9.84 2.58
C GLY A 201 13.23 -8.57 1.78
N GLY A 202 13.78 -8.44 0.58
CA GLY A 202 13.64 -7.24 -0.26
C GLY A 202 12.45 -7.29 -1.21
N GLN A 203 11.23 -7.44 -0.68
CA GLN A 203 9.99 -7.30 -1.46
C GLN A 203 9.02 -6.36 -0.75
N MET A 204 7.76 -6.30 -1.20
CA MET A 204 6.77 -5.31 -0.76
C MET A 204 6.66 -5.21 0.78
N SER A 205 6.48 -6.34 1.48
CA SER A 205 6.39 -6.33 2.95
C SER A 205 7.68 -5.93 3.65
N GLY A 206 8.85 -6.25 3.10
CA GLY A 206 10.14 -5.92 3.72
C GLY A 206 10.52 -4.45 3.56
N VAL A 207 10.25 -3.88 2.39
CA VAL A 207 10.38 -2.44 2.16
C VAL A 207 9.44 -1.68 3.06
N GLU A 208 8.16 -2.06 3.10
CA GLU A 208 7.18 -1.33 3.90
C GLU A 208 7.44 -1.48 5.40
N ILE A 209 7.72 -2.69 5.91
CA ILE A 209 7.99 -2.85 7.35
C ILE A 209 9.27 -2.12 7.80
N ALA A 210 10.30 -2.06 6.95
CA ALA A 210 11.48 -1.24 7.22
C ALA A 210 11.12 0.25 7.28
N GLY A 211 10.28 0.72 6.35
CA GLY A 211 9.72 2.07 6.38
C GLY A 211 8.91 2.35 7.65
N THR A 212 8.01 1.45 8.05
CA THR A 212 7.18 1.57 9.26
C THR A 212 8.03 1.56 10.54
N ILE A 213 9.03 0.68 10.66
CA ILE A 213 9.92 0.69 11.82
C ILE A 213 10.72 2.00 11.86
N ALA A 214 11.14 2.52 10.71
CA ALA A 214 11.86 3.79 10.63
C ALA A 214 10.99 4.98 11.05
N THR A 215 9.71 5.03 10.65
CA THR A 215 8.77 6.06 11.12
C THR A 215 8.57 5.97 12.63
N HIS A 216 8.45 4.76 13.19
CA HIS A 216 8.30 4.56 14.64
C HIS A 216 9.57 4.99 15.40
N LEU A 217 10.76 4.61 14.92
CA LEU A 217 12.04 5.04 15.51
C LEU A 217 12.19 6.57 15.46
N SER A 218 11.98 7.16 14.28
CA SER A 218 12.03 8.62 14.10
C SER A 218 11.07 9.33 15.06
N SER A 219 9.84 8.83 15.18
CA SER A 219 8.88 9.37 16.14
C SER A 219 9.36 9.25 17.58
N ALA A 220 9.87 8.09 17.99
CA ALA A 220 10.34 7.85 19.35
C ALA A 220 11.55 8.72 19.72
N ILE A 221 12.44 9.02 18.76
CA ILE A 221 13.62 9.86 18.94
C ILE A 221 13.24 11.35 19.04
N HIS A 222 12.29 11.79 18.20
CA HIS A 222 11.97 13.21 18.01
C HIS A 222 10.70 13.68 18.73
N SER A 223 9.99 12.79 19.42
CA SER A 223 8.89 13.15 20.32
C SER A 223 9.39 13.94 21.54
N SER A 224 8.47 14.72 22.12
CA SER A 224 8.62 15.31 23.45
C SER A 224 8.30 14.31 24.57
N GLU A 225 7.60 13.21 24.24
CA GLU A 225 7.28 12.13 25.16
C GLU A 225 8.39 11.08 25.22
N ASP A 226 8.58 10.49 26.40
CA ASP A 226 9.52 9.38 26.58
C ASP A 226 8.98 8.10 25.90
N SER A 227 9.79 7.51 25.04
CA SER A 227 9.46 6.25 24.37
C SER A 227 9.43 5.05 25.32
N GLY A 228 10.08 5.15 26.49
CA GLY A 228 10.27 4.03 27.41
C GLY A 228 11.24 2.96 26.88
N ILE A 229 11.94 3.23 25.78
CA ILE A 229 12.96 2.37 25.20
C ILE A 229 14.33 3.01 25.43
N LYS A 230 15.19 2.29 26.14
CA LYS A 230 16.53 2.75 26.50
C LYS A 230 17.38 2.97 25.26
N ASP A 231 18.13 4.09 25.25
CA ASP A 231 19.08 4.43 24.18
C ASP A 231 18.42 4.42 22.77
N ILE A 232 17.17 4.87 22.66
CA ILE A 232 16.38 4.81 21.42
C ILE A 232 17.07 5.47 20.21
N ASP A 233 17.84 6.52 20.46
CA ASP A 233 18.62 7.27 19.47
C ASP A 233 19.81 6.47 18.89
N LYS A 234 20.16 5.33 19.49
CA LYS A 234 21.24 4.44 19.03
C LYS A 234 20.72 3.25 18.21
N TYR A 235 19.43 3.19 17.95
CA TYR A 235 18.85 2.16 17.08
C TYR A 235 18.82 2.59 15.62
N THR A 236 19.15 1.65 14.74
CA THR A 236 19.11 1.82 13.29
C THR A 236 18.50 0.59 12.64
N ILE A 237 18.21 0.66 11.35
CA ILE A 237 17.70 -0.47 10.58
C ILE A 237 18.76 -0.90 9.58
N HIS A 238 18.92 -2.22 9.44
CA HIS A 238 19.70 -2.81 8.36
C HIS A 238 18.81 -3.74 7.54
N HIS A 239 18.60 -3.45 6.27
CA HIS A 239 17.70 -4.20 5.40
C HIS A 239 18.48 -5.02 4.37
N ILE A 240 18.28 -6.34 4.40
CA ILE A 240 18.85 -7.25 3.40
C ILE A 240 17.87 -7.38 2.23
N ILE A 241 18.32 -6.94 1.05
CA ILE A 241 17.58 -7.07 -0.21
C ILE A 241 18.29 -8.01 -1.17
N GLN A 242 17.55 -8.85 -1.90
CA GLN A 242 18.17 -9.79 -2.85
C GLN A 242 18.57 -9.13 -4.18
N ARG A 243 17.96 -7.98 -4.49
CA ARG A 243 18.11 -7.22 -5.74
C ARG A 243 17.62 -5.77 -5.53
N PRO A 244 17.98 -4.81 -6.39
CA PRO A 244 17.35 -3.49 -6.41
C PRO A 244 15.82 -3.58 -6.60
N ILE A 245 15.07 -2.69 -5.97
CA ILE A 245 13.60 -2.66 -5.99
C ILE A 245 13.15 -1.24 -6.34
N TRP A 246 12.15 -1.11 -7.20
CA TRP A 246 11.50 0.18 -7.47
C TRP A 246 10.54 0.53 -6.34
N VAL A 247 10.89 1.52 -5.52
CA VAL A 247 10.06 1.96 -4.40
C VAL A 247 9.16 3.11 -4.87
N PHE A 248 7.87 2.83 -5.00
CA PHE A 248 6.86 3.81 -5.38
C PHE A 248 6.22 4.43 -4.14
N PRO A 249 6.01 5.76 -4.11
CA PRO A 249 5.12 6.35 -3.13
C PRO A 249 3.65 5.98 -3.43
N LEU A 250 2.79 6.18 -2.44
CA LEU A 250 1.36 5.90 -2.56
C LEU A 250 0.63 6.82 -3.57
N TYR A 251 1.17 8.02 -3.76
CA TYR A 251 0.70 9.00 -4.75
C TYR A 251 1.78 9.26 -5.80
N THR A 252 1.41 9.12 -7.07
CA THR A 252 2.28 9.33 -8.21
C THR A 252 1.70 10.37 -9.16
N SER A 253 2.44 10.70 -10.22
CA SER A 253 1.98 11.63 -11.24
C SER A 253 1.75 10.92 -12.58
N PRO A 254 0.57 11.09 -13.21
CA PRO A 254 0.38 10.72 -14.60
C PRO A 254 1.11 11.66 -15.58
N GLU A 255 1.63 12.80 -15.10
CA GLU A 255 2.35 13.83 -15.86
C GLU A 255 3.73 14.08 -15.25
N ALA A 256 4.51 13.01 -15.06
CA ALA A 256 5.79 13.00 -14.36
C ALA A 256 6.87 13.96 -14.94
N GLY A 257 6.69 14.45 -16.17
CA GLY A 257 7.62 15.37 -16.83
C GLY A 257 7.48 16.84 -16.44
N LYS A 258 6.48 17.21 -15.63
CA LYS A 258 6.21 18.61 -15.25
C LYS A 258 6.75 18.95 -13.87
N ALA A 259 7.24 20.19 -13.70
CA ALA A 259 7.73 20.67 -12.41
C ALA A 259 6.59 20.89 -11.39
N ALA A 260 5.43 21.31 -11.88
CA ALA A 260 4.16 21.30 -11.16
C ALA A 260 3.37 20.03 -11.51
N ALA A 261 3.91 18.87 -11.13
CA ALA A 261 3.29 17.58 -11.41
C ALA A 261 1.92 17.47 -10.68
N PRO A 262 0.83 17.08 -11.37
CA PRO A 262 -0.42 16.67 -10.71
C PRO A 262 -0.21 15.33 -10.00
N PHE A 263 -0.94 15.07 -8.93
CA PHE A 263 -0.82 13.83 -8.15
C PHE A 263 -2.15 13.08 -8.09
N LEU A 264 -2.06 11.76 -8.12
CA LEU A 264 -3.19 10.83 -7.93
C LEU A 264 -2.69 9.58 -7.19
N PRO A 265 -3.57 8.80 -6.56
CA PRO A 265 -3.21 7.47 -6.07
C PRO A 265 -2.54 6.63 -7.18
N LEU A 266 -1.51 5.86 -6.80
CA LEU A 266 -0.60 5.12 -7.72
C LEU A 266 -1.34 4.28 -8.78
N ASP A 267 -2.45 3.67 -8.39
CA ASP A 267 -3.24 2.78 -9.22
C ASP A 267 -3.96 3.48 -10.38
N PHE A 268 -4.21 4.80 -10.29
CA PHE A 268 -4.78 5.58 -11.39
C PHE A 268 -3.89 5.57 -12.62
N ALA A 269 -2.60 5.87 -12.45
CA ALA A 269 -1.64 5.82 -13.55
C ALA A 269 -1.29 4.37 -13.94
N SER A 270 -1.18 3.48 -12.96
CA SER A 270 -0.77 2.08 -13.17
C SER A 270 -1.79 1.27 -13.96
N TYR A 271 -3.08 1.57 -13.82
CA TYR A 271 -4.17 0.89 -14.53
C TYR A 271 -4.80 1.74 -15.64
N ASN A 272 -4.05 2.71 -16.18
CA ASN A 272 -4.49 3.53 -17.30
C ASN A 272 -4.51 2.73 -18.61
N LEU A 273 -5.71 2.37 -19.09
CA LEU A 273 -5.91 1.66 -20.35
C LEU A 273 -5.50 2.49 -21.58
N SER A 274 -5.43 3.81 -21.49
CA SER A 274 -4.94 4.65 -22.59
C SER A 274 -3.46 4.40 -22.93
N ASN A 275 -2.74 3.67 -22.07
CA ASN A 275 -1.36 3.22 -22.30
C ASN A 275 -1.27 1.80 -22.89
N ARG A 276 -2.40 1.15 -23.14
CA ARG A 276 -2.48 -0.24 -23.62
C ARG A 276 -3.21 -0.28 -24.97
N PRO A 277 -2.96 -1.32 -25.80
CA PRO A 277 -3.76 -1.54 -27.01
C PRO A 277 -5.23 -1.81 -26.65
N ALA A 278 -6.15 -1.54 -27.59
CA ALA A 278 -7.58 -1.73 -27.38
C ALA A 278 -7.96 -3.19 -27.10
N GLN A 279 -7.34 -4.14 -27.81
CA GLN A 279 -7.44 -5.56 -27.52
C GLN A 279 -6.20 -5.96 -26.72
N LEU A 280 -6.40 -6.37 -25.47
CA LEU A 280 -5.31 -6.78 -24.60
C LEU A 280 -4.83 -8.19 -24.97
N VAL A 281 -3.51 -8.36 -24.94
CA VAL A 281 -2.83 -9.66 -25.03
C VAL A 281 -2.27 -10.04 -23.67
N ASN A 282 -2.15 -11.34 -23.42
CA ASN A 282 -1.67 -11.85 -22.15
C ASN A 282 -0.19 -11.48 -21.93
N THR A 283 0.10 -10.69 -20.89
CA THR A 283 1.49 -10.39 -20.46
C THR A 283 1.83 -10.96 -19.09
N GLN A 284 1.04 -11.92 -18.59
CA GLN A 284 1.24 -12.56 -17.29
C GLN A 284 2.49 -13.45 -17.24
N GLY A 285 3.06 -13.58 -16.04
CA GLY A 285 4.09 -14.58 -15.74
C GLY A 285 5.48 -14.20 -16.25
N HIS A 286 5.86 -14.70 -17.42
CA HIS A 286 7.23 -14.60 -17.91
C HIS A 286 7.54 -13.19 -18.43
N ILE A 287 8.65 -12.61 -17.99
CA ILE A 287 9.11 -11.29 -18.46
C ILE A 287 10.36 -11.46 -19.32
N SER A 288 10.26 -11.24 -20.64
CA SER A 288 11.43 -11.22 -21.53
C SER A 288 12.40 -10.08 -21.19
N GLU A 289 13.64 -10.12 -21.69
CA GLU A 289 14.61 -9.03 -21.43
C GLU A 289 14.14 -7.69 -22.00
N ASP A 290 13.47 -7.69 -23.16
CA ASP A 290 13.00 -6.46 -23.78
C ASP A 290 11.79 -5.90 -23.04
N ALA A 291 10.88 -6.76 -22.59
CA ALA A 291 9.79 -6.35 -21.70
C ALA A 291 10.33 -5.76 -20.39
N ALA A 292 11.34 -6.40 -19.78
CA ALA A 292 12.02 -5.89 -18.60
C ALA A 292 12.56 -4.47 -18.83
N LYS A 293 13.35 -4.25 -19.89
CA LYS A 293 13.90 -2.92 -20.20
C LYS A 293 12.81 -1.86 -20.35
N ILE A 294 11.71 -2.19 -21.04
CA ILE A 294 10.57 -1.29 -21.22
C ILE A 294 9.96 -0.92 -19.86
N ILE A 295 9.67 -1.90 -19.01
CA ILE A 295 9.06 -1.67 -17.69
C ILE A 295 10.01 -0.90 -16.76
N HIS A 296 11.31 -1.23 -16.73
CA HIS A 296 12.30 -0.46 -15.98
C HIS A 296 12.34 1.01 -16.40
N ASN A 297 12.26 1.29 -17.70
CA ASN A 297 12.21 2.66 -18.21
C ASN A 297 10.91 3.38 -17.82
N ILE A 298 9.77 2.68 -17.83
CA ILE A 298 8.49 3.23 -17.35
C ILE A 298 8.60 3.59 -15.86
N TYR A 299 9.12 2.68 -15.03
CA TYR A 299 9.28 2.92 -13.60
C TYR A 299 10.26 4.04 -13.28
N GLN A 300 11.41 4.08 -13.97
CA GLN A 300 12.36 5.18 -13.83
C GLN A 300 11.74 6.54 -14.19
N ARG A 301 10.95 6.61 -15.27
CA ARG A 301 10.25 7.85 -15.67
C ARG A 301 9.20 8.26 -14.65
N ALA A 302 8.40 7.30 -14.17
CA ALA A 302 7.38 7.56 -13.16
C ALA A 302 7.97 8.06 -11.82
N LEU A 303 9.19 7.62 -11.48
CA LEU A 303 9.88 8.05 -10.26
C LEU A 303 10.81 9.26 -10.46
N GLY A 304 11.20 9.58 -11.70
CA GLY A 304 12.11 10.68 -12.01
C GLY A 304 13.57 10.44 -11.56
N THR A 305 13.94 9.19 -11.25
CA THR A 305 15.27 8.83 -10.75
C THR A 305 15.57 7.35 -10.99
N ASP A 306 16.86 6.98 -11.05
CA ASP A 306 17.33 5.60 -11.01
C ASP A 306 17.52 5.07 -9.57
N GLN A 307 17.08 5.84 -8.57
CA GLN A 307 17.21 5.61 -7.12
C GLN A 307 18.64 5.67 -6.54
N SER A 308 19.65 6.01 -7.34
CA SER A 308 21.00 6.30 -6.83
C SER A 308 21.06 7.44 -5.79
N PRO A 309 20.19 8.48 -5.81
CA PRO A 309 20.19 9.51 -4.76
C PRO A 309 19.73 9.03 -3.39
N TYR A 310 19.30 7.77 -3.24
CA TYR A 310 18.99 7.16 -1.95
C TYR A 310 20.07 6.18 -1.53
N SER A 311 20.45 5.26 -2.43
CA SER A 311 21.51 4.28 -2.20
C SER A 311 21.94 3.61 -3.51
N ASP A 312 23.24 3.35 -3.66
CA ASP A 312 23.77 2.52 -4.75
C ASP A 312 23.20 1.09 -4.74
N HIS A 313 22.72 0.59 -3.60
CA HIS A 313 22.07 -0.72 -3.53
C HIS A 313 20.66 -0.73 -4.16
N LEU A 314 20.00 0.42 -4.27
CA LEU A 314 18.71 0.58 -4.95
C LEU A 314 18.86 0.97 -6.43
N ARG A 315 20.06 1.36 -6.85
CA ARG A 315 20.34 1.72 -8.23
C ARG A 315 20.21 0.51 -9.17
N PHE A 316 19.52 0.71 -10.29
CA PHE A 316 19.40 -0.29 -11.36
C PHE A 316 20.46 -0.07 -12.44
N GLY A 317 21.51 -0.90 -12.43
CA GLY A 317 22.52 -0.93 -13.48
C GLY A 317 22.03 -1.63 -14.76
N ASP A 318 22.87 -1.64 -15.80
CA ASP A 318 22.50 -2.20 -17.11
C ASP A 318 22.10 -3.68 -17.06
N LYS A 319 22.76 -4.47 -16.19
CA LYS A 319 22.40 -5.88 -15.96
C LYS A 319 21.05 -6.01 -15.25
N ASP A 320 20.79 -5.16 -14.26
CA ASP A 320 19.54 -5.18 -13.51
C ASP A 320 18.36 -4.83 -14.42
N ARG A 321 18.54 -3.89 -15.35
CA ARG A 321 17.52 -3.48 -16.33
C ARG A 321 17.09 -4.57 -17.32
N ARG A 322 17.85 -5.66 -17.42
CA ARG A 322 17.47 -6.86 -18.21
C ARG A 322 16.79 -7.93 -17.36
N SER A 323 16.82 -7.79 -16.04
CA SER A 323 16.18 -8.68 -15.08
C SER A 323 14.73 -8.26 -14.83
N GLN A 324 13.94 -9.10 -14.15
CA GLN A 324 12.54 -8.77 -13.88
C GLN A 324 12.44 -7.56 -12.94
N PRO A 325 11.62 -6.56 -13.29
CA PRO A 325 11.42 -5.40 -12.45
C PRO A 325 10.60 -5.80 -11.22
N TYR A 326 11.13 -5.50 -10.04
CA TYR A 326 10.43 -5.67 -8.78
C TYR A 326 10.04 -4.30 -8.28
N LEU A 327 8.81 -4.18 -7.79
CA LEU A 327 8.30 -2.97 -7.16
C LEU A 327 7.91 -3.23 -5.71
N ALA A 328 7.97 -2.18 -4.92
CA ALA A 328 7.36 -2.07 -3.61
C ALA A 328 6.70 -0.70 -3.51
N VAL A 329 5.76 -0.56 -2.57
CA VAL A 329 5.07 0.71 -2.32
C VAL A 329 5.36 1.13 -0.90
N SER A 330 5.95 2.32 -0.72
CA SER A 330 6.23 2.92 0.58
C SER A 330 6.51 4.41 0.42
N ASP A 331 5.88 5.24 1.26
CA ASP A 331 6.08 6.69 1.24
C ASP A 331 7.41 7.11 1.91
N TRP A 332 7.89 6.31 2.86
CA TRP A 332 8.96 6.74 3.78
C TRP A 332 10.29 6.03 3.57
N TYR A 333 10.27 4.79 3.09
CA TYR A 333 11.44 3.92 3.02
C TYR A 333 12.64 4.59 2.34
N ALA A 334 12.45 5.15 1.13
CA ALA A 334 13.55 5.69 0.34
C ALA A 334 14.22 6.90 1.01
N GLU A 335 13.44 7.77 1.66
CA GLU A 335 13.97 8.95 2.36
C GLU A 335 14.70 8.57 3.65
N PHE A 336 14.27 7.52 4.36
CA PHE A 336 15.01 6.98 5.51
C PHE A 336 16.27 6.22 5.10
N VAL A 337 16.33 5.68 3.88
CA VAL A 337 17.57 5.18 3.29
C VAL A 337 18.53 6.34 3.00
N ARG A 338 18.03 7.42 2.37
CA ARG A 338 18.84 8.63 2.12
C ARG A 338 19.39 9.24 3.42
N SER A 339 18.60 9.28 4.48
CA SER A 339 19.03 9.84 5.77
C SER A 339 20.00 8.94 6.54
N GLY A 340 20.15 7.67 6.14
CA GLY A 340 21.02 6.69 6.79
C GLY A 340 20.39 5.96 7.98
N LEU A 341 19.12 6.23 8.34
CA LEU A 341 18.42 5.46 9.38
C LEU A 341 18.18 4.01 8.93
N ILE A 342 17.99 3.79 7.63
CA ILE A 342 17.97 2.48 6.99
C ILE A 342 19.25 2.31 6.17
N THR A 343 20.04 1.30 6.50
CA THR A 343 21.17 0.84 5.66
C THR A 343 20.79 -0.43 4.92
N ILE A 344 21.44 -0.70 3.79
CA ILE A 344 21.05 -1.80 2.88
C ILE A 344 22.26 -2.66 2.54
N SER A 345 22.06 -3.98 2.51
CA SER A 345 23.00 -4.93 1.91
C SER A 345 22.33 -5.79 0.85
N LYS A 346 23.09 -6.18 -0.18
CA LYS A 346 22.61 -7.10 -1.24
C LYS A 346 22.94 -8.54 -0.88
N GLY A 347 21.92 -9.40 -0.76
CA GLY A 347 22.12 -10.83 -0.51
C GLY A 347 20.92 -11.51 0.12
N ARG A 348 21.17 -12.65 0.76
CA ARG A 348 20.22 -13.38 1.61
C ARG A 348 20.86 -13.61 2.97
N LEU A 349 20.04 -13.68 4.02
CA LEU A 349 20.51 -14.16 5.31
C LEU A 349 20.89 -15.64 5.18
N ASP A 350 22.14 -15.96 5.49
CA ASP A 350 22.67 -17.33 5.49
C ASP A 350 22.62 -17.92 6.89
N THR A 351 23.42 -17.35 7.79
CA THR A 351 23.53 -17.78 9.19
C THR A 351 23.41 -16.60 10.14
N MET A 352 23.07 -16.91 11.40
CA MET A 352 23.03 -15.94 12.49
C MET A 352 23.62 -16.57 13.74
N ASP A 353 24.70 -15.99 14.24
CA ASP A 353 25.45 -16.39 15.43
C ASP A 353 25.51 -15.23 16.42
N GLY A 354 24.95 -15.42 17.62
CA GLY A 354 24.70 -14.35 18.59
C GLY A 354 23.99 -13.14 17.95
N THR A 355 24.69 -12.01 17.90
CA THR A 355 24.21 -10.73 17.34
C THR A 355 24.80 -10.42 15.95
N THR A 356 25.38 -11.41 15.27
CA THR A 356 25.99 -11.24 13.95
C THR A 356 25.27 -12.09 12.90
N ALA A 357 24.81 -11.46 11.82
CA ALA A 357 24.30 -12.14 10.63
C ALA A 357 25.39 -12.26 9.57
N THR A 358 25.44 -13.40 8.88
CA THR A 358 26.29 -13.59 7.68
C THR A 358 25.40 -13.67 6.44
N LEU A 359 25.79 -12.97 5.37
CA LEU A 359 25.04 -12.88 4.14
C LEU A 359 25.60 -13.80 3.06
N SER A 360 24.72 -14.40 2.27
CA SER A 360 25.06 -15.18 1.08
C SER A 360 24.67 -14.43 -0.21
N PRO A 361 25.48 -14.49 -1.27
CA PRO A 361 26.72 -15.27 -1.41
C PRO A 361 27.99 -14.50 -1.00
N SER A 362 27.89 -13.26 -0.53
CA SER A 362 29.06 -12.38 -0.30
C SER A 362 29.94 -12.79 0.88
N GLY A 363 29.39 -13.49 1.87
CA GLY A 363 30.04 -13.73 3.16
C GLY A 363 30.12 -12.47 4.04
N GLU A 364 29.48 -11.38 3.63
CA GLU A 364 29.42 -10.12 4.38
C GLU A 364 28.77 -10.34 5.75
N LYS A 365 29.29 -9.66 6.77
CA LYS A 365 28.78 -9.75 8.15
C LYS A 365 28.09 -8.45 8.55
N VAL A 366 26.95 -8.61 9.23
CA VAL A 366 26.21 -7.52 9.85
C VAL A 366 26.23 -7.76 11.35
N ASP A 367 27.09 -7.04 12.05
CA ASP A 367 27.24 -7.14 13.51
C ASP A 367 26.29 -6.21 14.27
N ASP A 368 26.19 -6.44 15.58
CA ASP A 368 25.44 -5.64 16.55
C ASP A 368 23.93 -5.61 16.30
N ILE A 369 23.36 -6.76 15.93
CA ILE A 369 21.93 -6.93 15.77
C ILE A 369 21.26 -6.89 17.15
N ALA A 370 20.20 -6.10 17.27
CA ALA A 370 19.36 -6.01 18.47
C ALA A 370 18.00 -6.70 18.30
N ALA A 371 17.51 -6.87 17.08
CA ALA A 371 16.29 -7.59 16.75
C ALA A 371 16.28 -8.02 15.27
N VAL A 372 15.48 -9.01 14.91
CA VAL A 372 15.27 -9.45 13.53
C VAL A 372 13.80 -9.42 13.17
N VAL A 373 13.48 -8.78 12.05
CA VAL A 373 12.14 -8.79 11.45
C VAL A 373 12.20 -9.49 10.09
N THR A 374 11.57 -10.65 9.97
CA THR A 374 11.53 -11.42 8.72
C THR A 374 10.31 -11.02 7.90
N ALA A 375 10.53 -10.58 6.67
CA ALA A 375 9.50 -10.30 5.67
C ALA A 375 9.64 -11.29 4.50
N THR A 376 9.67 -12.57 4.83
CA THR A 376 10.04 -13.69 3.94
C THR A 376 8.86 -14.42 3.33
N GLY A 377 7.67 -13.80 3.39
CA GLY A 377 6.46 -14.30 2.76
C GLY A 377 5.75 -15.39 3.56
N PHE A 378 4.81 -16.06 2.92
CA PHE A 378 3.91 -17.03 3.52
C PHE A 378 3.89 -18.32 2.71
N ASP A 379 3.73 -19.44 3.39
CA ASP A 379 3.45 -20.75 2.82
C ASP A 379 1.93 -20.90 2.66
N PRO A 380 1.41 -21.02 1.43
CA PRO A 380 -0.02 -21.17 1.17
C PRO A 380 -0.52 -22.60 1.39
N SER A 381 0.36 -23.59 1.61
CA SER A 381 -0.04 -25.01 1.72
C SER A 381 -1.05 -25.26 2.85
N PRO A 382 -0.94 -24.65 4.05
CA PRO A 382 -1.93 -24.80 5.12
C PRO A 382 -3.31 -24.19 4.83
N CYS A 383 -3.47 -23.50 3.69
CA CYS A 383 -4.76 -23.01 3.25
C CYS A 383 -5.53 -24.03 2.40
N ILE A 384 -4.92 -25.17 2.06
CA ILE A 384 -5.51 -26.22 1.21
C ILE A 384 -5.22 -27.65 1.71
N ASP A 385 -4.54 -27.81 2.85
CA ASP A 385 -4.15 -29.11 3.41
C ASP A 385 -5.32 -29.94 3.95
N PHE A 386 -6.52 -29.34 4.06
CA PHE A 386 -7.76 -30.06 4.30
C PHE A 386 -8.21 -30.90 3.10
N LEU A 387 -7.69 -30.65 1.89
CA LEU A 387 -8.05 -31.43 0.70
C LEU A 387 -7.37 -32.82 0.71
N PRO A 388 -8.02 -33.87 0.18
CA PRO A 388 -7.41 -35.18 0.04
C PRO A 388 -6.12 -35.14 -0.80
N GLU A 389 -5.17 -36.01 -0.46
CA GLU A 389 -3.90 -36.16 -1.19
C GLU A 389 -4.13 -36.42 -2.70
N SER A 390 -5.13 -37.23 -3.06
CA SER A 390 -5.48 -37.49 -4.48
C SER A 390 -5.95 -36.23 -5.22
N VAL A 391 -6.63 -35.32 -4.52
CA VAL A 391 -7.08 -34.04 -5.05
C VAL A 391 -5.88 -33.10 -5.17
N LEU A 392 -5.04 -33.00 -4.15
CA LEU A 392 -3.81 -32.20 -4.20
C LEU A 392 -2.89 -32.62 -5.35
N GLN A 393 -2.77 -33.93 -5.61
CA GLN A 393 -2.06 -34.47 -6.77
C GLN A 393 -2.69 -34.04 -8.09
N ALA A 394 -4.02 -34.11 -8.21
CA ALA A 394 -4.73 -33.63 -9.40
C ALA A 394 -4.47 -32.13 -9.65
N LEU A 395 -4.48 -31.32 -8.60
CA LEU A 395 -4.16 -29.89 -8.66
C LEU A 395 -2.67 -29.58 -8.93
N SER A 396 -1.84 -30.62 -9.09
CA SER A 396 -0.38 -30.49 -9.20
C SER A 396 0.18 -29.67 -8.04
N HIS A 397 -0.28 -29.92 -6.81
CA HIS A 397 0.17 -29.18 -5.63
C HIS A 397 1.68 -29.32 -5.43
N SER A 398 2.34 -28.20 -5.10
CA SER A 398 3.78 -28.18 -4.89
C SER A 398 4.17 -27.19 -3.78
N PRO A 399 4.44 -27.68 -2.55
CA PRO A 399 4.94 -26.87 -1.44
C PRO A 399 6.26 -26.13 -1.73
N LYS A 400 7.06 -26.61 -2.68
CA LYS A 400 8.29 -25.95 -3.14
C LYS A 400 8.02 -24.61 -3.84
N HIS A 401 6.90 -24.49 -4.54
CA HIS A 401 6.56 -23.36 -5.41
C HIS A 401 5.55 -22.46 -4.71
N VAL A 402 5.97 -21.81 -3.63
CA VAL A 402 5.09 -21.04 -2.74
C VAL A 402 4.31 -19.92 -3.44
N ASP A 403 4.81 -19.39 -4.55
CA ASP A 403 4.12 -18.35 -5.35
C ASP A 403 3.05 -18.91 -6.29
N GLN A 404 3.11 -20.22 -6.60
CA GLN A 404 2.23 -20.92 -7.54
C GLN A 404 1.97 -22.36 -7.04
N PRO A 405 1.30 -22.51 -5.87
CA PRO A 405 1.22 -23.78 -5.17
C PRO A 405 0.37 -24.82 -5.89
N VAL A 406 -0.59 -24.42 -6.72
CA VAL A 406 -1.51 -25.29 -7.48
C VAL A 406 -1.62 -24.80 -8.93
N ALA A 407 -1.96 -25.68 -9.85
CA ALA A 407 -2.26 -25.35 -11.24
C ALA A 407 -3.77 -25.43 -11.47
N LEU A 408 -4.38 -24.32 -11.85
CA LEU A 408 -5.83 -24.17 -12.00
C LEU A 408 -6.18 -23.62 -13.39
N ALA A 409 -7.28 -24.14 -13.94
CA ALA A 409 -7.85 -23.69 -15.20
C ALA A 409 -8.53 -22.33 -15.04
N PHE A 410 -8.74 -21.71 -16.18
CA PHE A 410 -9.46 -20.48 -16.42
C PHE A 410 -9.12 -19.42 -15.37
N HIS A 411 -7.84 -19.03 -15.37
CA HIS A 411 -7.28 -18.00 -14.49
C HIS A 411 -7.53 -18.23 -13.00
N GLY A 412 -7.32 -19.45 -12.51
CA GLY A 412 -7.32 -19.72 -11.07
C GLY A 412 -8.68 -20.09 -10.47
N THR A 413 -9.61 -20.62 -11.27
CA THR A 413 -11.00 -20.87 -10.83
C THR A 413 -11.29 -22.32 -10.48
N HIS A 414 -10.83 -23.30 -11.26
CA HIS A 414 -11.22 -24.71 -11.09
C HIS A 414 -10.15 -25.65 -11.66
N HIS A 415 -10.33 -26.95 -11.47
CA HIS A 415 -9.55 -27.97 -12.17
C HIS A 415 -10.48 -28.96 -12.89
N PRO A 416 -10.31 -29.22 -14.21
CA PRO A 416 -11.25 -30.04 -14.99
C PRO A 416 -11.45 -31.46 -14.44
N SER A 417 -10.42 -32.06 -13.84
CA SER A 417 -10.51 -33.40 -13.23
C SER A 417 -11.22 -33.44 -11.88
N VAL A 418 -11.56 -32.28 -11.29
CA VAL A 418 -12.26 -32.16 -10.00
C VAL A 418 -13.39 -31.14 -10.14
N SER A 419 -14.42 -31.51 -10.90
CA SER A 419 -15.46 -30.60 -11.41
C SER A 419 -16.29 -29.86 -10.35
N ASN A 420 -16.35 -30.39 -9.13
CA ASN A 420 -17.07 -29.82 -7.99
C ASN A 420 -16.16 -29.17 -6.94
N LEU A 421 -14.96 -28.72 -7.35
CA LEU A 421 -14.03 -27.91 -6.57
C LEU A 421 -13.69 -26.61 -7.30
N GLY A 422 -13.95 -25.48 -6.65
CA GLY A 422 -13.65 -24.14 -7.16
C GLY A 422 -12.69 -23.37 -6.24
N PHE A 423 -12.10 -22.31 -6.78
CA PHE A 423 -11.16 -21.42 -6.10
C PHE A 423 -11.52 -19.97 -6.40
N VAL A 424 -11.48 -19.12 -5.36
CA VAL A 424 -11.71 -17.68 -5.48
C VAL A 424 -10.63 -16.94 -4.70
N GLY A 425 -9.86 -16.09 -5.38
CA GLY A 425 -8.79 -15.29 -4.77
C GLY A 425 -7.57 -16.09 -4.28
N PHE A 426 -7.45 -17.38 -4.64
CA PHE A 426 -6.32 -18.23 -4.22
C PHE A 426 -5.11 -18.08 -5.15
N TYR A 427 -4.50 -16.90 -5.14
CA TYR A 427 -3.25 -16.62 -5.85
C TYR A 427 -2.53 -15.45 -5.18
N ARG A 428 -1.25 -15.28 -5.50
CA ARG A 428 -0.42 -14.24 -4.89
C ARG A 428 -0.90 -12.84 -5.28
N SER A 429 -1.26 -12.04 -4.27
CA SER A 429 -1.73 -10.65 -4.39
C SER A 429 -3.01 -10.51 -5.22
N PRO A 430 -4.17 -11.03 -4.73
CA PRO A 430 -5.38 -11.08 -5.52
C PRO A 430 -6.04 -9.71 -5.73
N TYR A 431 -6.46 -9.44 -6.97
CA TYR A 431 -7.24 -8.27 -7.35
C TYR A 431 -8.71 -8.49 -7.04
N TRP A 432 -9.38 -7.49 -6.44
CA TRP A 432 -10.79 -7.58 -6.05
C TRP A 432 -11.73 -7.78 -7.25
N GLY A 433 -11.49 -7.07 -8.35
CA GLY A 433 -12.24 -7.26 -9.60
C GLY A 433 -12.09 -8.68 -10.16
N VAL A 434 -10.87 -9.23 -10.18
CA VAL A 434 -10.62 -10.60 -10.68
C VAL A 434 -11.25 -11.63 -9.75
N MET A 435 -11.14 -11.45 -8.43
CA MET A 435 -11.76 -12.30 -7.43
C MET A 435 -13.29 -12.38 -7.61
N GLN A 436 -13.93 -11.23 -7.84
CA GLN A 436 -15.34 -11.19 -8.18
C GLN A 436 -15.67 -11.91 -9.48
N MET A 437 -14.85 -11.73 -10.52
CA MET A 437 -15.05 -12.40 -11.80
C MET A 437 -14.88 -13.93 -11.68
N GLN A 438 -13.93 -14.41 -10.87
CA GLN A 438 -13.77 -15.84 -10.54
C GLN A 438 -15.04 -16.39 -9.88
N ALA A 439 -15.61 -15.67 -8.92
CA ALA A 439 -16.84 -16.05 -8.23
C ALA A 439 -18.05 -16.10 -9.18
N ARG A 440 -18.24 -15.07 -10.01
CA ARG A 440 -19.28 -15.03 -11.05
C ARG A 440 -19.12 -16.16 -12.06
N PHE A 441 -17.89 -16.47 -12.46
CA PHE A 441 -17.58 -17.57 -13.35
C PHE A 441 -18.03 -18.91 -12.75
N LEU A 442 -17.63 -19.23 -11.51
CA LEU A 442 -18.02 -20.48 -10.85
C LEU A 442 -19.54 -20.62 -10.72
N ALA A 443 -20.23 -19.54 -10.33
CA ALA A 443 -21.69 -19.53 -10.23
C ALA A 443 -22.37 -19.90 -11.56
N ARG A 444 -21.86 -19.40 -12.69
CA ARG A 444 -22.39 -19.72 -14.02
C ARG A 444 -21.98 -21.11 -14.49
N TYR A 445 -20.70 -21.45 -14.32
CA TYR A 445 -20.12 -22.72 -14.72
C TYR A 445 -20.82 -23.92 -14.05
N TRP A 446 -21.21 -23.79 -12.79
CA TRP A 446 -21.88 -24.87 -12.06
C TRP A 446 -23.41 -24.85 -12.16
N SER A 447 -24.04 -23.76 -12.59
CA SER A 447 -25.51 -23.66 -12.66
C SER A 447 -26.09 -23.99 -14.04
N GLN A 448 -25.33 -23.80 -15.11
CA GLN A 448 -25.83 -23.98 -16.47
C GLN A 448 -25.62 -25.41 -16.98
N SER A 449 -26.65 -25.98 -17.61
CA SER A 449 -26.55 -27.27 -18.29
C SER A 449 -25.81 -27.17 -19.62
N GLU A 450 -25.89 -26.02 -20.30
CA GLU A 450 -25.17 -25.72 -21.53
C GLU A 450 -24.48 -24.36 -21.43
N MET A 451 -23.17 -24.35 -21.73
CA MET A 451 -22.38 -23.13 -21.78
C MET A 451 -22.61 -22.37 -23.08
N SER A 452 -22.60 -21.04 -23.01
CA SER A 452 -22.67 -20.19 -24.21
C SER A 452 -21.49 -20.48 -25.15
N PRO A 453 -21.64 -20.27 -26.47
CA PRO A 453 -20.57 -20.50 -27.43
C PRO A 453 -19.27 -19.76 -27.07
N ILE A 454 -19.39 -18.51 -26.59
CA ILE A 454 -18.25 -17.67 -26.18
C ILE A 454 -17.54 -18.27 -24.97
N MET A 455 -18.28 -18.69 -23.94
CA MET A 455 -17.68 -19.30 -22.76
C MET A 455 -16.96 -20.61 -23.12
N ARG A 456 -17.54 -21.40 -24.02
CA ARG A 456 -16.94 -22.65 -24.51
C ARG A 456 -15.63 -22.39 -25.26
N GLU A 457 -15.64 -21.46 -26.20
CA GLU A 457 -14.44 -21.03 -26.94
C GLU A 457 -13.33 -20.57 -25.99
N LYS A 458 -13.65 -19.73 -25.01
CA LYS A 458 -12.69 -19.27 -24.00
C LYS A 458 -12.12 -20.38 -23.12
N LEU A 459 -12.91 -21.41 -22.81
CA LEU A 459 -12.43 -22.58 -22.07
C LEU A 459 -11.55 -23.49 -22.94
N ASP A 460 -11.89 -23.65 -24.22
CA ASP A 460 -11.11 -24.43 -25.18
C ASP A 460 -9.74 -23.79 -25.46
N GLU A 461 -9.65 -22.45 -25.40
CA GLU A 461 -8.41 -21.68 -25.54
C GLU A 461 -7.60 -21.53 -24.24
N ASP A 462 -8.13 -21.97 -23.09
CA ASP A 462 -7.46 -21.75 -21.81
C ASP A 462 -6.16 -22.56 -21.66
N VAL A 463 -5.08 -21.84 -21.38
CA VAL A 463 -3.75 -22.41 -21.10
C VAL A 463 -3.28 -22.14 -19.67
N SER A 464 -4.17 -21.74 -18.76
CA SER A 464 -3.80 -21.27 -17.42
C SER A 464 -3.06 -22.30 -16.57
N MET A 465 -3.46 -23.58 -16.65
CA MET A 465 -2.77 -24.66 -15.95
C MET A 465 -1.35 -24.86 -16.48
N GLN A 466 -1.21 -25.03 -17.80
CA GLN A 466 0.09 -25.25 -18.42
C GLN A 466 1.02 -24.05 -18.19
N ARG A 467 0.51 -22.82 -18.34
CA ARG A 467 1.25 -21.60 -18.00
C ARG A 467 1.76 -21.61 -16.57
N THR A 468 0.93 -22.05 -15.61
CA THR A 468 1.35 -22.14 -14.20
C THR A 468 2.48 -23.15 -14.03
N LEU A 469 2.38 -24.31 -14.67
CA LEU A 469 3.41 -25.34 -14.63
C LEU A 469 4.71 -24.90 -15.31
N ASP A 470 4.63 -24.21 -16.44
CA ASP A 470 5.79 -23.70 -17.19
C ASP A 470 6.54 -22.60 -16.44
N LEU A 471 5.82 -21.81 -15.63
CA LEU A 471 6.41 -20.74 -14.81
C LEU A 471 7.10 -21.27 -13.55
N ARG A 472 6.79 -22.51 -13.12
CA ARG A 472 7.51 -23.14 -12.01
C ARG A 472 8.95 -23.36 -12.45
N ASP A 473 9.89 -22.88 -11.65
CA ASP A 473 11.33 -22.86 -11.94
C ASP A 473 11.76 -21.97 -13.13
N ASP A 474 10.87 -21.18 -13.73
CA ASP A 474 11.26 -20.18 -14.74
C ASP A 474 12.13 -19.08 -14.10
N PRO A 475 13.40 -18.91 -14.52
CA PRO A 475 14.29 -17.89 -13.96
C PRO A 475 13.81 -16.47 -14.23
N ARG A 476 12.88 -16.29 -15.17
CA ARG A 476 12.32 -15.02 -15.64
C ARG A 476 10.86 -14.80 -15.23
N CYS A 477 10.32 -15.62 -14.33
CA CYS A 477 9.01 -15.41 -13.72
C CYS A 477 8.94 -14.02 -13.04
N SER A 478 7.84 -13.30 -13.25
CA SER A 478 7.60 -11.97 -12.69
C SER A 478 7.41 -12.01 -11.17
N GLN A 479 7.43 -10.84 -10.54
CA GLN A 479 7.10 -10.71 -9.11
C GLN A 479 5.66 -11.16 -8.79
N PHE A 480 4.74 -10.96 -9.75
CA PHE A 480 3.33 -11.32 -9.65
C PHE A 480 2.94 -12.18 -10.86
N PRO A 481 2.94 -13.52 -10.73
CA PRO A 481 2.72 -14.41 -11.89
C PRO A 481 1.38 -14.19 -12.59
N MET A 482 0.35 -13.70 -11.87
CA MET A 482 -0.96 -13.28 -12.41
C MET A 482 -1.12 -11.75 -12.50
N GLY A 483 -0.04 -11.00 -12.70
CA GLY A 483 -0.01 -9.54 -12.52
C GLY A 483 -0.65 -8.67 -13.62
N ASP A 484 -1.24 -9.23 -14.68
CA ASP A 484 -1.88 -8.44 -15.76
C ASP A 484 -3.38 -8.24 -15.48
N TYR A 485 -3.68 -7.42 -14.46
CA TYR A 485 -5.04 -7.14 -14.02
C TYR A 485 -5.99 -6.75 -15.17
N PRO A 486 -5.64 -5.83 -16.09
CA PRO A 486 -6.50 -5.48 -17.22
C PRO A 486 -6.83 -6.64 -18.14
N PHE A 487 -5.85 -7.48 -18.48
CA PHE A 487 -6.08 -8.65 -19.33
C PHE A 487 -7.00 -9.66 -18.65
N LEU A 488 -6.77 -9.94 -17.36
CA LEU A 488 -7.63 -10.85 -16.58
C LEU A 488 -9.09 -10.38 -16.53
N MET A 489 -9.31 -9.08 -16.30
CA MET A 489 -10.67 -8.51 -16.32
C MET A 489 -11.31 -8.63 -17.70
N GLN A 490 -10.57 -8.36 -18.79
CA GLN A 490 -11.07 -8.51 -20.16
C GLN A 490 -11.48 -9.95 -20.46
N GLU A 491 -10.60 -10.93 -20.20
CA GLU A 491 -10.85 -12.33 -20.53
C GLU A 491 -12.06 -12.89 -19.77
N MET A 492 -12.14 -12.63 -18.47
CA MET A 492 -13.27 -13.11 -17.68
C MET A 492 -14.57 -12.40 -18.04
N ALA A 493 -14.54 -11.07 -18.28
CA ALA A 493 -15.72 -10.33 -18.70
C ALA A 493 -16.25 -10.82 -20.05
N GLN A 494 -15.37 -11.12 -21.01
CA GLN A 494 -15.75 -11.69 -22.31
C GLN A 494 -16.42 -13.07 -22.13
N ALA A 495 -15.82 -13.97 -21.35
CA ALA A 495 -16.40 -15.29 -21.11
C ALA A 495 -17.74 -15.24 -20.38
N LEU A 496 -17.91 -14.27 -19.46
CA LEU A 496 -19.14 -14.05 -18.72
C LEU A 496 -20.17 -13.20 -19.47
N GLU A 497 -19.81 -12.68 -20.65
CA GLU A 497 -20.61 -11.77 -21.47
C GLU A 497 -21.01 -10.49 -20.71
N ILE A 498 -20.12 -10.01 -19.83
CA ILE A 498 -20.29 -8.78 -19.05
C ILE A 498 -19.73 -7.59 -19.86
N PRO A 499 -20.54 -6.57 -20.18
CA PRO A 499 -20.06 -5.42 -20.94
C PRO A 499 -19.15 -4.55 -20.09
N GLN A 500 -18.12 -3.97 -20.72
CA GLN A 500 -17.34 -2.90 -20.11
C GLN A 500 -18.04 -1.56 -20.36
N LEU A 501 -18.34 -0.81 -19.29
CA LEU A 501 -18.83 0.55 -19.42
C LEU A 501 -17.74 1.49 -19.97
N PRO A 502 -18.10 2.46 -20.83
CA PRO A 502 -17.15 3.46 -21.33
C PRO A 502 -16.56 4.29 -20.17
N PRO A 503 -15.33 4.80 -20.31
CA PRO A 503 -14.75 5.62 -19.26
C PRO A 503 -15.40 7.00 -19.19
N LEU A 504 -15.58 7.51 -17.98
CA LEU A 504 -15.93 8.92 -17.78
C LEU A 504 -14.67 9.76 -18.00
N THR A 505 -14.65 10.51 -19.10
CA THR A 505 -13.48 11.31 -19.51
C THR A 505 -13.81 12.77 -19.81
N THR A 506 -15.08 13.15 -19.70
CA THR A 506 -15.53 14.53 -19.89
C THR A 506 -14.70 15.49 -19.05
N SER A 507 -14.17 16.54 -19.67
CA SER A 507 -13.33 17.57 -19.05
C SER A 507 -11.98 17.11 -18.49
N LEU A 508 -11.62 15.82 -18.59
CA LEU A 508 -10.27 15.38 -18.21
C LEU A 508 -9.25 15.89 -19.24
N PRO A 509 -8.14 16.50 -18.78
CA PRO A 509 -7.05 16.87 -19.68
C PRO A 509 -6.44 15.64 -20.36
N ALA A 510 -5.99 15.81 -21.61
CA ALA A 510 -5.21 14.80 -22.30
C ALA A 510 -3.79 14.72 -21.73
N LEU A 511 -3.25 13.51 -21.61
CA LEU A 511 -1.91 13.28 -21.12
C LEU A 511 -0.87 13.60 -22.19
N SER A 512 0.24 14.25 -21.81
CA SER A 512 1.25 14.74 -22.74
C SER A 512 1.89 13.66 -23.60
N HIS A 513 2.07 12.44 -23.07
CA HIS A 513 2.79 11.36 -23.76
C HIS A 513 1.98 10.58 -24.79
N ASN A 514 0.64 10.59 -24.71
CA ASN A 514 -0.22 9.83 -25.64
C ASN A 514 -1.42 10.63 -26.19
N GLN A 515 -1.61 11.88 -25.75
CA GLN A 515 -2.71 12.75 -26.17
C GLN A 515 -4.10 12.15 -25.92
N GLN A 516 -4.22 11.31 -24.89
CA GLN A 516 -5.48 10.69 -24.45
C GLN A 516 -5.77 11.05 -23.00
N PRO A 517 -7.04 11.18 -22.59
CA PRO A 517 -7.38 11.34 -21.18
C PRO A 517 -7.02 10.10 -20.37
N LEU A 518 -6.92 10.27 -19.06
CA LEU A 518 -6.73 9.16 -18.13
C LEU A 518 -7.95 8.21 -18.19
N ASN A 519 -7.70 6.92 -18.43
CA ASN A 519 -8.71 5.88 -18.56
C ASN A 519 -8.40 4.74 -17.59
N THR A 520 -8.56 5.00 -16.30
CA THR A 520 -8.25 4.02 -15.26
C THR A 520 -9.25 2.85 -15.26
N LEU A 521 -8.74 1.63 -15.21
CA LEU A 521 -9.54 0.44 -15.01
C LEU A 521 -9.97 0.27 -13.55
N MET A 522 -11.27 0.21 -13.32
CA MET A 522 -11.88 -0.01 -12.01
C MET A 522 -12.88 -1.18 -12.06
N PRO A 523 -13.10 -1.94 -10.96
CA PRO A 523 -14.12 -2.99 -10.90
C PRO A 523 -15.52 -2.54 -11.35
N SER A 524 -15.99 -1.35 -10.96
CA SER A 524 -17.30 -0.79 -11.37
C SER A 524 -17.45 -0.51 -12.86
N ARG A 525 -16.39 -0.69 -13.67
CA ARG A 525 -16.54 -0.67 -15.14
C ARG A 525 -17.13 -1.96 -15.70
N TYR A 526 -17.30 -3.01 -14.89
CA TYR A 526 -17.88 -4.28 -15.28
C TYR A 526 -19.07 -4.67 -14.39
N PRO A 527 -20.16 -3.88 -14.39
CA PRO A 527 -21.38 -4.25 -13.70
C PRO A 527 -22.01 -5.46 -14.41
N ASP A 528 -22.29 -6.53 -13.67
CA ASP A 528 -23.06 -7.64 -14.21
C ASP A 528 -24.54 -7.19 -14.30
N PRO A 529 -25.17 -7.14 -15.49
CA PRO A 529 -26.54 -6.65 -15.64
C PRO A 529 -27.59 -7.43 -14.84
N ARG A 530 -27.25 -8.60 -14.31
CA ARG A 530 -28.13 -9.45 -13.50
C ARG A 530 -28.14 -9.08 -12.01
N GLU A 531 -27.25 -8.19 -11.58
CA GLU A 531 -27.09 -7.79 -10.18
C GLU A 531 -27.70 -6.42 -9.87
N ASP A 532 -27.86 -6.11 -8.59
CA ASP A 532 -28.16 -4.75 -8.12
C ASP A 532 -26.92 -3.85 -8.32
N ASN A 533 -26.95 -3.03 -9.37
CA ASN A 533 -25.86 -2.14 -9.74
C ASN A 533 -26.07 -0.68 -9.29
N SER A 534 -26.94 -0.43 -8.31
CA SER A 534 -27.33 0.93 -7.88
C SER A 534 -26.16 1.82 -7.45
N ASP A 535 -25.06 1.25 -6.96
CA ASP A 535 -23.85 1.99 -6.54
C ASP A 535 -22.83 2.23 -7.66
N THR A 536 -23.02 1.61 -8.83
CA THR A 536 -22.03 1.62 -9.92
C THR A 536 -21.76 3.03 -10.42
N GLU A 537 -22.83 3.80 -10.66
CA GLU A 537 -22.71 5.18 -11.15
C GLU A 537 -22.01 6.08 -10.13
N ALA A 538 -22.34 5.94 -8.84
CA ALA A 538 -21.71 6.69 -7.76
C ALA A 538 -20.20 6.40 -7.68
N SER A 539 -19.82 5.11 -7.76
CA SER A 539 -18.41 4.68 -7.74
C SER A 539 -17.61 5.23 -8.92
N LEU A 540 -18.19 5.20 -10.12
CA LEU A 540 -17.55 5.74 -11.33
C LEU A 540 -17.44 7.26 -11.28
N LYS A 541 -18.47 7.97 -10.81
CA LYS A 541 -18.44 9.42 -10.63
C LYS A 541 -17.41 9.87 -9.59
N ASP A 542 -17.31 9.18 -8.45
CA ASP A 542 -16.31 9.48 -7.43
C ASP A 542 -14.88 9.30 -7.99
N ALA A 543 -14.60 8.18 -8.66
CA ALA A 543 -13.31 7.96 -9.31
C ALA A 543 -12.98 9.03 -10.37
N TRP A 544 -13.97 9.40 -11.18
CA TRP A 544 -13.81 10.47 -12.17
C TRP A 544 -13.56 11.84 -11.53
N GLN A 545 -14.30 12.19 -10.46
CA GLN A 545 -14.11 13.45 -9.74
C GLN A 545 -12.71 13.52 -9.11
N VAL A 546 -12.24 12.43 -8.51
CA VAL A 546 -10.87 12.34 -7.97
C VAL A 546 -9.83 12.54 -9.07
N ALA A 547 -10.01 11.87 -10.23
CA ALA A 547 -9.12 12.07 -11.38
C ALA A 547 -9.14 13.51 -11.88
N LEU A 548 -10.31 14.12 -12.00
CA LEU A 548 -10.48 15.49 -12.47
C LEU A 548 -9.82 16.48 -11.50
N ASP A 549 -10.11 16.37 -10.20
CA ASP A 549 -9.56 17.26 -9.19
C ASP A 549 -8.04 17.12 -9.11
N GLY A 550 -7.50 15.90 -9.04
CA GLY A 550 -6.04 15.69 -9.00
C GLY A 550 -5.33 16.16 -10.27
N MET A 551 -6.03 16.17 -11.41
CA MET A 551 -5.49 16.63 -12.68
C MET A 551 -5.66 18.12 -12.94
N THR A 552 -6.57 18.83 -12.27
CA THR A 552 -6.93 20.23 -12.61
C THR A 552 -6.82 21.20 -11.43
N THR A 553 -6.68 20.69 -10.22
CA THR A 553 -6.56 21.47 -8.98
C THR A 553 -5.29 21.07 -8.21
N PRO A 554 -4.94 21.76 -7.10
CA PRO A 554 -3.81 21.37 -6.25
C PRO A 554 -4.07 20.15 -5.35
N ARG A 555 -5.14 19.39 -5.58
CA ARG A 555 -5.45 18.19 -4.79
C ARG A 555 -4.29 17.19 -4.83
N PHE A 556 -3.95 16.67 -3.66
CA PHE A 556 -2.83 15.80 -3.30
C PHE A 556 -1.43 16.43 -3.37
N VAL A 557 -1.30 17.71 -3.72
CA VAL A 557 0.00 18.40 -3.77
C VAL A 557 0.56 18.57 -2.36
N ALA A 558 -0.26 18.95 -1.38
CA ALA A 558 0.16 19.08 0.02
C ALA A 558 0.73 17.76 0.55
N LYS A 559 0.05 16.63 0.27
CA LYS A 559 0.54 15.29 0.59
C LYS A 559 1.90 14.98 -0.05
N ALA A 560 2.02 15.24 -1.35
CA ALA A 560 3.25 14.96 -2.10
C ALA A 560 4.43 15.83 -1.60
N VAL A 561 4.18 17.09 -1.26
CA VAL A 561 5.15 17.98 -0.62
C VAL A 561 5.52 17.43 0.74
N PHE A 562 4.55 17.17 1.63
CA PHE A 562 4.80 16.67 2.98
C PHE A 562 5.66 15.41 2.98
N ARG A 563 5.31 14.38 2.18
CA ARG A 563 6.12 13.18 2.03
C ARG A 563 7.56 13.50 1.61
N SER A 564 7.70 14.41 0.63
CA SER A 564 9.00 14.73 0.05
C SER A 564 9.86 15.68 0.90
N LEU A 565 9.37 16.22 2.02
CA LEU A 565 10.15 17.09 2.88
C LEU A 565 11.14 16.33 3.78
N LEU A 566 10.86 15.06 4.10
CA LEU A 566 11.67 14.25 5.03
C LEU A 566 13.17 14.31 4.74
N GLY A 567 13.95 14.49 5.82
CA GLY A 567 15.41 14.45 5.80
C GLY A 567 16.06 15.82 5.77
N THR A 568 17.31 15.86 5.32
CA THR A 568 18.17 17.05 5.34
C THR A 568 18.15 17.79 4.00
N TRP A 569 18.19 19.11 4.07
CA TRP A 569 18.24 20.05 2.97
C TRP A 569 19.35 21.06 3.18
N ARG A 570 20.04 21.45 2.11
CA ARG A 570 20.88 22.65 2.10
C ARG A 570 19.96 23.86 2.04
N LEU A 571 20.17 24.82 2.94
CA LEU A 571 19.38 26.05 3.06
C LEU A 571 20.28 27.25 2.82
N GLU A 572 19.95 28.03 1.81
CA GLU A 572 20.54 29.34 1.53
C GLU A 572 19.45 30.39 1.63
N ARG A 573 19.69 31.49 2.37
CA ARG A 573 18.64 32.48 2.62
C ARG A 573 19.17 33.89 2.71
N ASP A 574 18.60 34.77 1.91
CA ASP A 574 18.88 36.20 1.95
C ASP A 574 17.85 36.92 2.84
N LEU A 575 18.34 37.88 3.62
CA LEU A 575 17.53 38.81 4.40
C LEU A 575 17.88 40.23 3.98
N VAL A 576 16.87 40.97 3.52
CA VAL A 576 16.99 42.37 3.13
C VAL A 576 16.09 43.21 4.02
N SER A 577 16.68 44.00 4.93
CA SER A 577 15.92 44.94 5.75
C SER A 577 15.88 46.34 5.14
N LYS A 578 14.74 47.01 5.23
CA LYS A 578 14.61 48.44 4.91
C LYS A 578 14.87 49.34 6.11
N LEU A 579 15.02 48.78 7.31
CA LEU A 579 15.28 49.52 8.53
C LEU A 579 16.81 49.58 8.80
N PRO A 580 17.40 50.77 9.00
CA PRO A 580 18.84 50.90 9.27
C PRO A 580 19.31 50.17 10.54
N THR A 581 18.39 49.85 11.44
CA THR A 581 18.65 49.19 12.73
C THR A 581 18.71 47.66 12.64
N HIS A 582 18.33 47.07 11.51
CA HIS A 582 18.35 45.63 11.29
C HIS A 582 19.27 45.31 10.11
N PRO A 583 20.34 44.51 10.31
CA PRO A 583 21.29 44.25 9.23
C PRO A 583 20.69 43.32 8.18
N SER A 584 20.86 43.69 6.91
CA SER A 584 20.77 42.75 5.79
C SER A 584 21.93 41.76 5.81
N GLY A 585 21.75 40.61 5.19
CA GLY A 585 22.77 39.58 5.12
C GLY A 585 22.29 38.26 4.54
N HIS A 586 23.17 37.28 4.62
CA HIS A 586 23.01 35.96 4.02
C HIS A 586 23.20 34.85 5.05
N PHE A 587 22.27 33.90 5.09
CA PHE A 587 22.33 32.68 5.87
C PHE A 587 22.69 31.50 4.97
N SER A 588 23.67 30.70 5.40
CA SER A 588 24.00 29.41 4.78
C SER A 588 24.03 28.33 5.85
N GLY A 589 23.32 27.23 5.61
CA GLY A 589 23.18 26.17 6.59
C GLY A 589 22.42 24.95 6.10
N LYS A 590 21.91 24.19 7.06
CA LYS A 590 21.09 22.99 6.82
C LYS A 590 19.73 23.15 7.48
N ALA A 591 18.73 22.54 6.87
CA ALA A 591 17.39 22.37 7.41
C ALA A 591 17.05 20.88 7.45
N GLN A 592 16.41 20.43 8.53
CA GLN A 592 16.05 19.04 8.75
C GLN A 592 14.56 18.93 9.05
N PHE A 593 13.89 18.03 8.35
CA PHE A 593 12.51 17.64 8.63
C PHE A 593 12.52 16.26 9.27
N LEU A 594 12.27 16.22 10.58
CA LEU A 594 12.36 15.00 11.40
C LEU A 594 10.95 14.48 11.69
N LEU A 595 10.59 13.35 11.07
CA LEU A 595 9.22 12.82 11.11
C LEU A 595 8.87 12.27 12.48
N ARG A 596 7.66 12.55 12.96
CA ARG A 596 7.09 11.98 14.18
C ARG A 596 5.56 11.93 14.11
N ARG A 597 4.95 11.22 15.06
CA ARG A 597 3.50 11.25 15.26
C ARG A 597 3.05 12.68 15.61
N LYS A 598 1.93 13.11 15.01
CA LYS A 598 1.29 14.40 15.29
C LYS A 598 0.97 14.52 16.77
N THR A 599 1.38 15.64 17.38
CA THR A 599 1.04 15.92 18.78
C THR A 599 -0.22 16.77 18.87
N THR A 600 -0.85 16.79 20.04
CA THR A 600 -2.01 17.67 20.32
C THR A 600 -1.59 19.09 20.72
N ASP A 601 -0.29 19.34 20.89
CA ASP A 601 0.22 20.65 21.35
C ASP A 601 -0.22 21.78 20.40
N GLY A 602 -0.62 22.91 20.97
CA GLY A 602 -1.00 24.14 20.27
C GLY A 602 -2.36 24.15 19.56
N LEU A 603 -3.03 22.99 19.39
CA LEU A 603 -4.34 22.92 18.71
C LEU A 603 -5.42 23.75 19.41
N GLN A 604 -5.40 23.79 20.74
CA GLN A 604 -6.31 24.58 21.58
C GLN A 604 -6.23 26.10 21.32
N CYS A 605 -5.09 26.59 20.82
CA CYS A 605 -4.87 28.00 20.50
C CYS A 605 -5.34 28.36 19.08
N ALA A 606 -5.64 27.36 18.24
CA ALA A 606 -6.07 27.55 16.85
C ALA A 606 -7.59 27.76 16.71
N GLY A 607 -8.35 27.82 17.81
CA GLY A 607 -9.74 28.29 17.81
C GLY A 607 -10.81 27.35 17.25
N SER A 608 -10.55 26.06 17.05
CA SER A 608 -11.63 25.13 16.68
C SER A 608 -12.49 24.80 17.92
N GLU A 609 -13.76 25.20 17.92
CA GLU A 609 -14.75 24.98 19.00
C GLU A 609 -15.20 23.52 19.20
N THR A 610 -14.42 22.53 18.74
CA THR A 610 -14.65 21.14 19.11
C THR A 610 -13.32 20.40 19.00
N PRO A 611 -12.77 19.84 20.09
CA PRO A 611 -11.74 18.83 19.93
C PRO A 611 -12.39 17.67 19.21
N ALA A 612 -12.08 17.50 17.92
CA ALA A 612 -12.35 16.25 17.24
C ALA A 612 -11.78 15.12 18.13
N PRO A 613 -12.48 14.00 18.34
CA PRO A 613 -11.98 12.93 19.18
C PRO A 613 -10.57 12.54 18.71
N VAL A 614 -9.68 12.31 19.68
CA VAL A 614 -8.25 12.02 19.53
C VAL A 614 -8.07 10.68 18.80
N THR A 615 -8.39 10.64 17.52
CA THR A 615 -8.30 9.45 16.66
C THR A 615 -7.44 9.70 15.41
N ASP A 616 -7.02 10.95 15.18
CA ASP A 616 -6.14 11.35 14.09
C ASP A 616 -4.68 11.06 14.43
N GLU A 617 -4.21 9.85 14.11
CA GLU A 617 -2.80 9.44 14.15
C GLU A 617 -2.02 10.00 12.95
N GLY A 618 -2.22 11.28 12.65
CA GLY A 618 -1.48 11.98 11.61
C GLY A 618 0.02 12.02 11.90
N LEU A 619 0.79 12.50 10.92
CA LEU A 619 2.23 12.70 11.05
C LEU A 619 2.56 14.19 11.01
N GLU A 620 3.66 14.56 11.64
CA GLU A 620 4.22 15.90 11.58
C GLU A 620 5.75 15.84 11.47
N TYR A 621 6.37 16.95 11.10
CA TYR A 621 7.81 17.12 11.21
C TYR A 621 8.14 18.07 12.34
N LEU A 622 9.11 17.69 13.17
CA LEU A 622 9.94 18.66 13.87
C LEU A 622 10.96 19.21 12.87
N TYR A 623 10.77 20.47 12.49
CA TYR A 623 11.70 21.19 11.64
C TYR A 623 12.80 21.83 12.48
N ILE A 624 14.05 21.68 12.06
CA ILE A 624 15.21 22.33 12.67
C ILE A 624 16.09 22.89 11.57
N GLU A 625 16.46 24.16 11.65
CA GLU A 625 17.54 24.73 10.84
C GLU A 625 18.70 25.18 11.71
N GLU A 626 19.90 25.08 11.16
CA GLU A 626 21.14 25.52 11.78
C GLU A 626 22.13 25.96 10.70
N GLY A 627 22.82 27.08 10.94
CA GLY A 627 23.79 27.63 10.01
C GLY A 627 24.39 28.94 10.49
N GLU A 628 25.10 29.61 9.59
CA GLU A 628 25.76 30.88 9.85
C GLU A 628 25.03 32.00 9.10
N PHE A 629 24.63 33.05 9.83
CA PHE A 629 24.16 34.30 9.24
C PHE A 629 25.32 35.30 9.18
N LYS A 630 25.65 35.77 7.98
CA LYS A 630 26.64 36.82 7.73
C LYS A 630 25.94 38.10 7.33
N THR A 631 26.11 39.13 8.13
CA THR A 631 25.63 40.49 7.81
C THR A 631 26.45 41.07 6.66
N ASP A 632 25.86 41.97 5.88
CA ASP A 632 26.59 42.72 4.83
C ASP A 632 27.73 43.59 5.40
N LEU A 633 27.70 43.85 6.71
CA LEU A 633 28.74 44.57 7.45
C LEU A 633 29.91 43.67 7.90
N GLY A 634 29.91 42.39 7.53
CA GLY A 634 31.02 41.45 7.77
C GLY A 634 31.01 40.74 9.12
N PHE A 635 30.00 40.97 9.97
CA PHE A 635 29.80 40.19 11.21
C PHE A 635 29.01 38.91 10.91
N GLY A 636 29.45 37.77 11.46
CA GLY A 636 28.78 36.48 11.34
C GLY A 636 28.40 35.90 12.70
N PHE A 637 27.25 35.22 12.78
CA PHE A 637 26.82 34.49 13.97
C PHE A 637 26.03 33.23 13.62
N THR A 638 26.08 32.24 14.50
CA THR A 638 25.28 31.01 14.35
C THR A 638 23.82 31.31 14.64
N ALA A 639 22.94 30.84 13.76
CA ALA A 639 21.50 30.98 13.91
C ALA A 639 20.82 29.61 13.79
N THR A 640 19.76 29.42 14.58
CA THR A 640 18.90 28.24 14.53
C THR A 640 17.44 28.65 14.66
N ARG A 641 16.55 27.95 13.97
CA ARG A 641 15.10 28.07 14.13
C ARG A 641 14.44 26.71 14.14
N ARG A 642 13.25 26.65 14.71
CA ARG A 642 12.45 25.43 14.79
C ARG A 642 10.99 25.75 14.55
N TYR A 643 10.30 24.82 13.90
CA TYR A 643 8.88 24.86 13.60
C TYR A 643 8.32 23.45 13.68
N VAL A 644 6.99 23.32 13.74
CA VAL A 644 6.31 22.04 13.50
C VAL A 644 5.51 22.16 12.21
N TYR A 645 5.73 21.22 11.28
CA TYR A 645 4.97 21.12 10.03
C TYR A 645 3.96 19.99 10.15
N ARG A 646 2.67 20.27 10.05
CA ARG A 646 1.60 19.27 10.18
C ARG A 646 0.84 19.11 8.88
N TYR A 647 0.63 17.86 8.49
CA TYR A 647 -0.25 17.51 7.38
C TYR A 647 -1.59 17.00 7.92
N ASP A 648 -2.68 17.44 7.28
CA ASP A 648 -4.04 17.00 7.54
C ASP A 648 -4.55 16.22 6.32
N ASP A 649 -4.71 14.90 6.48
CA ASP A 649 -5.15 14.00 5.42
C ASP A 649 -6.59 14.27 4.96
N ALA A 650 -7.47 14.75 5.85
CA ALA A 650 -8.89 14.93 5.55
C ALA A 650 -9.14 16.17 4.69
N THR A 651 -8.39 17.24 4.95
CA THR A 651 -8.50 18.52 4.23
C THR A 651 -7.41 18.71 3.16
N ASP A 652 -6.42 17.81 3.11
CA ASP A 652 -5.24 17.89 2.26
C ASP A 652 -4.49 19.22 2.42
N LYS A 653 -4.25 19.62 3.67
CA LYS A 653 -3.60 20.88 4.04
C LYS A 653 -2.28 20.66 4.77
N LEU A 654 -1.31 21.54 4.48
CA LEU A 654 -0.05 21.63 5.20
C LEU A 654 -0.05 22.91 6.03
N SER A 655 0.30 22.81 7.31
CA SER A 655 0.35 23.95 8.23
C SER A 655 1.69 24.02 8.96
N VAL A 656 2.10 25.23 9.30
CA VAL A 656 3.35 25.53 10.02
C VAL A 656 2.99 26.13 11.37
N TRP A 657 3.67 25.68 12.41
CA TRP A 657 3.41 26.05 13.80
C TRP A 657 4.70 26.53 14.46
N PHE A 658 4.59 27.57 15.29
CA PHE A 658 5.69 27.96 16.17
C PHE A 658 5.94 26.87 17.21
N VAL A 659 7.20 26.77 17.67
CA VAL A 659 7.54 25.92 18.83
C VAL A 659 7.57 26.74 20.11
N LYS A 660 7.35 26.09 21.25
CA LYS A 660 7.40 26.76 22.55
C LYS A 660 8.83 27.19 22.89
N PRO A 661 9.04 28.40 23.44
CA PRO A 661 10.38 28.86 23.82
C PRO A 661 11.06 28.03 24.90
N ASP A 662 10.28 27.42 25.79
CA ASP A 662 10.74 26.60 26.92
C ASP A 662 10.84 25.10 26.61
N ASP A 663 10.13 24.63 25.59
CA ASP A 663 10.24 23.26 25.05
C ASP A 663 10.21 23.28 23.51
N LEU A 664 11.40 23.30 22.93
CA LEU A 664 11.64 23.44 21.50
C LEU A 664 11.17 22.22 20.68
N LYS A 665 10.66 21.17 21.32
CA LYS A 665 10.03 20.02 20.66
C LYS A 665 8.50 20.15 20.59
N ARG A 666 7.86 21.09 21.30
CA ARG A 666 6.39 21.19 21.33
C ARG A 666 5.89 22.35 20.47
N ALA A 667 4.80 22.12 19.75
CA ALA A 667 4.10 23.20 19.07
C ALA A 667 3.48 24.18 20.09
N ASP A 668 3.48 25.47 19.77
CA ASP A 668 2.92 26.54 20.59
C ASP A 668 1.56 26.99 20.03
N TYR A 669 1.57 27.68 18.88
CA TYR A 669 0.37 28.10 18.17
C TYR A 669 0.59 28.11 16.66
N LEU A 670 -0.51 28.11 15.91
CA LEU A 670 -0.49 28.10 14.45
C LEU A 670 0.23 29.35 13.94
N PHE A 671 1.24 29.16 13.08
CA PHE A 671 1.84 30.25 12.34
C PHE A 671 0.97 30.53 11.11
N HIS A 672 0.86 29.57 10.20
CA HIS A 672 0.03 29.74 9.01
C HIS A 672 -0.27 28.41 8.29
N GLU A 673 -1.28 28.41 7.42
CA GLU A 673 -1.59 27.31 6.51
C GLU A 673 -1.05 27.62 5.11
N ILE A 674 -0.62 26.59 4.38
CA ILE A 674 -0.06 26.70 3.04
C ILE A 674 -1.17 26.45 2.01
N ASP A 675 -1.58 27.49 1.30
CA ASP A 675 -2.62 27.41 0.28
C ASP A 675 -2.01 27.32 -1.11
N PHE A 676 -2.09 26.13 -1.73
CA PHE A 676 -1.56 25.89 -3.07
C PHE A 676 -2.43 26.53 -4.15
N GLU A 677 -1.78 27.04 -5.19
CA GLU A 677 -2.42 27.69 -6.33
C GLU A 677 -2.39 26.80 -7.57
N VAL A 678 -3.43 26.90 -8.42
CA VAL A 678 -3.43 26.22 -9.72
C VAL A 678 -2.40 26.90 -10.63
N PRO A 679 -1.40 26.17 -11.15
CA PRO A 679 -0.36 26.77 -11.98
C PRO A 679 -0.92 27.16 -13.35
N GLU A 680 -0.66 28.40 -13.79
CA GLU A 680 -0.89 28.83 -15.18
C GLU A 680 0.00 28.06 -16.16
N ASN A 681 1.25 27.80 -15.75
CA ASN A 681 2.25 27.01 -16.46
C ASN A 681 2.84 25.95 -15.53
N ARG A 682 2.76 24.68 -15.93
CA ARG A 682 3.27 23.56 -15.11
C ARG A 682 4.78 23.38 -15.16
N ASP A 683 5.49 24.13 -15.99
CA ASP A 683 6.95 24.05 -16.09
C ASP A 683 7.67 24.86 -14.98
N ASP A 684 6.97 25.79 -14.31
CA ASP A 684 7.56 26.69 -13.31
C ASP A 684 7.51 26.16 -11.85
N GLY A 685 6.84 25.04 -11.61
CA GLY A 685 6.62 24.46 -10.28
C GLY A 685 5.29 24.88 -9.64
N TRP A 686 4.94 24.24 -8.52
CA TRP A 686 3.77 24.61 -7.73
C TRP A 686 4.04 25.87 -6.92
N LYS A 687 3.10 26.81 -6.92
CA LYS A 687 3.12 27.97 -6.03
C LYS A 687 2.13 27.77 -4.88
N ALA A 688 2.45 28.34 -3.74
CA ALA A 688 1.51 28.44 -2.63
C ALA A 688 1.73 29.75 -1.89
N LYS A 689 0.71 30.20 -1.16
CA LYS A 689 0.78 31.45 -0.39
C LYS A 689 0.17 31.31 0.99
N SER A 690 0.45 32.30 1.83
CA SER A 690 -0.26 32.49 3.08
C SER A 690 -0.16 33.94 3.56
N GLY A 691 -1.15 34.38 4.35
CA GLY A 691 -1.13 35.68 5.01
C GLY A 691 -1.48 35.53 6.48
N HIS A 692 -0.61 36.00 7.38
CA HIS A 692 -0.84 35.91 8.83
C HIS A 692 -0.44 37.19 9.56
N LEU A 693 -1.34 37.68 10.42
CA LEU A 693 -1.05 38.78 11.33
C LEU A 693 -0.55 38.19 12.66
N CYS A 694 0.72 38.40 12.97
CA CYS A 694 1.30 37.99 14.25
C CYS A 694 1.55 39.25 15.10
N ILE A 695 0.69 39.46 16.10
CA ILE A 695 0.68 40.65 16.97
C ILE A 695 0.46 41.92 16.13
N ASP A 696 1.52 42.69 15.86
CA ASP A 696 1.47 43.95 15.11
C ASP A 696 2.10 43.85 13.71
N ASP A 697 2.63 42.67 13.35
CA ASP A 697 3.37 42.46 12.10
C ASP A 697 2.56 41.57 11.14
N PHE A 698 2.35 42.02 9.90
CA PHE A 698 1.76 41.21 8.85
C PHE A 698 2.84 40.46 8.07
N TYR A 699 2.69 39.14 7.99
CA TYR A 699 3.54 38.24 7.23
C TYR A 699 2.81 37.83 5.96
N ASP A 700 3.37 38.23 4.82
CA ASP A 700 2.98 37.75 3.50
C ASP A 700 3.98 36.67 3.08
N VAL A 701 3.50 35.44 2.92
CA VAL A 701 4.34 34.25 2.72
C VAL A 701 4.09 33.69 1.32
N GLU A 702 5.15 33.46 0.58
CA GLU A 702 5.11 32.83 -0.74
C GLU A 702 5.97 31.57 -0.75
N TYR A 703 5.53 30.54 -1.46
CA TYR A 703 6.24 29.28 -1.63
C TYR A 703 6.37 28.91 -3.10
N GLY A 704 7.50 28.28 -3.45
CA GLY A 704 7.70 27.59 -4.72
C GLY A 704 8.14 26.14 -4.48
N PHE A 705 7.53 25.17 -5.15
CA PHE A 705 7.87 23.74 -5.05
C PHE A 705 8.10 23.15 -6.43
N LYS A 706 9.33 22.68 -6.70
CA LYS A 706 9.70 22.10 -8.00
C LYS A 706 9.92 20.59 -7.88
N PHE A 707 9.03 19.84 -8.50
CA PHE A 707 9.12 18.40 -8.58
C PHE A 707 9.90 17.94 -9.81
N ASN A 708 10.52 16.77 -9.69
CA ASN A 708 10.88 15.91 -10.81
C ASN A 708 10.13 14.59 -10.60
N ALA A 709 9.10 14.36 -11.41
CA ALA A 709 8.13 13.31 -11.20
C ALA A 709 7.55 13.34 -9.77
N VAL A 710 7.78 12.30 -8.97
CA VAL A 710 7.31 12.24 -7.58
C VAL A 710 8.24 12.95 -6.61
N ASN A 711 9.44 13.37 -7.00
CA ASN A 711 10.45 13.84 -6.06
C ASN A 711 10.54 15.37 -6.02
N LEU A 712 10.31 15.97 -4.84
CA LEU A 712 10.64 17.38 -4.62
C LEU A 712 12.16 17.57 -4.67
N LYS A 713 12.64 18.39 -5.61
CA LYS A 713 14.08 18.61 -5.83
C LYS A 713 14.57 19.92 -5.21
N GLU A 714 13.74 20.93 -5.31
CA GLU A 714 14.01 22.28 -4.83
C GLU A 714 12.69 22.89 -4.36
N TRP A 715 12.75 23.66 -3.30
CA TRP A 715 11.65 24.53 -2.91
C TRP A 715 12.18 25.82 -2.28
N ASP A 716 11.36 26.86 -2.30
CA ASP A 716 11.69 28.15 -1.71
C ASP A 716 10.52 28.69 -0.88
N VAL A 717 10.86 29.53 0.10
CA VAL A 717 9.90 30.31 0.87
C VAL A 717 10.37 31.75 0.98
N GLY A 718 9.46 32.66 0.63
CA GLY A 718 9.60 34.10 0.79
C GLY A 718 8.73 34.62 1.93
N TYR A 719 9.26 35.56 2.71
CA TYR A 719 8.49 36.32 3.70
C TYR A 719 8.65 37.80 3.40
N THR A 720 7.55 38.52 3.21
CA THR A 720 7.52 39.97 3.27
C THR A 720 6.84 40.39 4.56
N VAL A 721 7.60 41.02 5.46
CA VAL A 721 7.12 41.37 6.80
C VAL A 721 6.99 42.88 6.90
N LYS A 722 5.80 43.35 7.25
CA LYS A 722 5.50 44.77 7.48
C LYS A 722 4.82 44.96 8.82
N GLY A 723 5.39 45.81 9.65
CA GLY A 723 4.82 46.24 10.91
C GLY A 723 5.53 47.47 11.47
N PRO A 724 5.09 48.01 12.62
CA PRO A 724 5.59 49.26 13.17
C PRO A 724 7.11 49.28 13.42
N LYS A 725 7.72 48.11 13.61
CA LYS A 725 9.16 47.94 13.91
C LYS A 725 9.88 46.96 12.98
N LYS A 726 9.20 46.45 11.94
CA LYS A 726 9.75 45.48 10.98
C LYS A 726 9.37 45.88 9.55
N ASP A 727 10.37 46.01 8.70
CA ASP A 727 10.20 46.10 7.25
C ASP A 727 11.39 45.35 6.62
N TYR A 728 11.15 44.10 6.23
CA TYR A 728 12.17 43.27 5.60
C TYR A 728 11.55 42.22 4.69
N THR A 729 12.37 41.73 3.77
CA THR A 729 12.08 40.56 2.94
C THR A 729 13.10 39.47 3.24
N ILE A 730 12.62 38.24 3.40
CA ILE A 730 13.46 37.04 3.51
C ILE A 730 13.13 36.14 2.32
N ARG A 731 14.14 35.55 1.68
CA ARG A 731 13.93 34.47 0.71
C ARG A 731 14.89 33.34 1.00
N GLY A 732 14.37 32.16 1.30
CA GLY A 732 15.14 30.95 1.54
C GLY A 732 14.91 29.92 0.45
N THR A 733 15.99 29.33 -0.06
CA THR A 733 15.97 28.24 -1.04
C THR A 733 16.54 26.97 -0.41
N TYR A 734 15.83 25.87 -0.62
CA TYR A 734 16.13 24.56 -0.08
C TYR A 734 16.44 23.62 -1.25
N THR A 735 17.60 22.99 -1.22
CA THR A 735 18.04 22.02 -2.23
C THR A 735 18.44 20.71 -1.56
N ARG A 736 18.18 19.58 -2.23
CA ARG A 736 18.64 18.26 -1.75
C ARG A 736 20.17 18.21 -1.78
N GLU A 737 20.76 17.76 -0.68
CA GLU A 737 22.22 17.52 -0.54
C GLU A 737 22.69 16.35 -1.40
#